data_AF-A0A8X6T700-F1
#
_entry.id   AF-A0A8X6T700-F1
#
_cell.length_a   1.000
_cell.length_b   1.000
_cell.length_c   1.000
_cell.angle_alpha   90.00
_cell.angle_beta   90.00
_cell.angle_gamma   90.00
#
_symmetry.space_group_name_H-M   'P 1'
#
loop_
_entity.id
_entity.type
_entity.pdbx_description
1 polymer ?
#
loop_
_entity_poly.entity_id
_entity_poly.type
_entity_poly.pdbx_seq_one_letter_code
_entity_poly.pdbx_strand_id
1 'polypeptide(L)'
;MTDGAERAAMGYEHTLMFGQYREDLGEYARLEASRLKSLEKHRKKEEKRRQKELKPYKNAIHRKLVGLWQNTFARLGEDWFFLAFLGVISSLLSFSMDYAISMCQKSRIWLYRDLTAHPFLQYLAWVALPMCLILFSAGFVHVTAPQAIGSGIPEMKTILRGVVLKEYLSFRTLISKVIGLTCTLGSGMPLGKEGPFVHISSILATILSKLVTSFKGIHENESRANEMLAAACAVGVACSFAAPIGGVLFSIEVTSVYFAVRNYWRGFFAACCGAMVWRLLGVWFKNEETLTAIFRTNFHIDFPFDPQELIVFAGIGAVCGLGGAFFVWFHRQIVHFNRKHKRMNAFLQQNRFIYPALITLIISTMTFPLGLGQFMAAELTTHESMNELFSNVTWSNHHLEVDEAIIVSHWTTNYTNIFVNLVVFIIITFLTTTLAATLPVPSGLFIPVFKMGAAFGRLVGECMASWFPDGITLGGSVNRIIPGGYAVVGAAALSGSVTHTISTSVIVFELTGQMSHILPVILAVLIANGISQALQPSIYDSIIQIKKLPYLPPIVSTSSEAHNVYVADIMVRDVVSVWRGCSYKDLRNILKLKKRLQFFPLVESLESMILLGSIQRIELLRLLELQLGRERRLQEAAKRAQLSESPKTPRTEKKPSRFEVVPVVSSTRPSPKCSPPPSPAATPKSPKKSFLRYSPVNSPYNTITSLDARLKQAFENVFKKALTDPFEKVLVPTLSLTTTYSLSQFESSVPSTPVTKRSQQPRILVDMSPEELLAWEEDQLNALVDFGKCHVDPAPFQLVERTTLIKVHSLFSMLGLNYAYVTAIGRLVGVVALKELRKAIENISSGLFITNTNHFGHGEKSEPPSETQSECEDNMDTGKVSIKRRSQEEHHGSNV
;
A
#
# COMPACT_ATOMS: atom_id res chain seq x y z
N MET A 1 -4.56 -51.46 16.45
CA MET A 1 -4.25 -52.01 15.11
C MET A 1 -2.86 -51.60 14.60
N THR A 2 -2.39 -50.37 14.83
CA THR A 2 -1.06 -49.89 14.43
C THR A 2 0.10 -50.82 14.85
N ASP A 3 0.18 -51.20 16.13
CA ASP A 3 1.21 -52.08 16.69
C ASP A 3 1.47 -53.38 15.89
N GLY A 4 0.42 -53.98 15.34
CA GLY A 4 0.55 -55.22 14.58
C GLY A 4 1.30 -55.05 13.25
N ALA A 5 1.11 -53.90 12.60
CA ALA A 5 1.77 -53.59 11.33
C ALA A 5 3.26 -53.30 11.52
N GLU A 6 3.64 -52.57 12.57
CA GLU A 6 5.05 -52.27 12.87
C GLU A 6 5.82 -53.52 13.33
N ARG A 7 5.21 -54.38 14.17
CA ARG A 7 5.82 -55.66 14.57
C ARG A 7 6.04 -56.60 13.38
N ALA A 8 5.06 -56.69 12.47
CA ALA A 8 5.22 -57.44 11.23
C ALA A 8 6.31 -56.85 10.31
N ALA A 9 6.43 -55.51 10.24
CA ALA A 9 7.47 -54.83 9.46
C ALA A 9 8.89 -55.04 10.00
N MET A 10 9.05 -55.36 11.30
CA MET A 10 10.32 -55.77 11.91
C MET A 10 10.51 -57.31 11.96
N GLY A 11 9.71 -58.08 11.21
CA GLY A 11 9.87 -59.53 11.12
C GLY A 11 9.60 -60.30 12.42
N TYR A 12 8.75 -59.78 13.30
CA TYR A 12 8.37 -60.47 14.54
C TYR A 12 7.28 -61.52 14.28
N GLU A 13 7.59 -62.79 14.53
CA GLU A 13 6.68 -63.93 14.34
C GLU A 13 6.22 -64.45 15.71
N HIS A 14 4.91 -64.45 15.95
CA HIS A 14 4.34 -64.73 17.27
C HIS A 14 3.87 -66.19 17.37
N THR A 15 4.61 -67.04 18.07
CA THR A 15 4.15 -68.40 18.38
C THR A 15 3.25 -68.40 19.63
N LEU A 16 2.62 -69.54 19.93
CA LEU A 16 1.62 -69.68 21.01
C LEU A 16 2.17 -69.64 22.44
N MET A 17 3.50 -69.58 22.64
CA MET A 17 4.09 -69.34 23.98
C MET A 17 5.09 -68.18 24.02
N PHE A 18 5.93 -68.01 22.98
CA PHE A 18 6.86 -66.88 22.89
C PHE A 18 7.00 -66.38 21.44
N GLY A 19 7.20 -65.08 21.25
CA GLY A 19 7.45 -64.49 19.93
C GLY A 19 8.95 -64.33 19.65
N GLN A 20 9.34 -64.46 18.38
CA GLN A 20 10.73 -64.46 17.95
C GLN A 20 10.92 -63.52 16.75
N TYR A 21 12.03 -62.77 16.74
CA TYR A 21 12.40 -61.93 15.60
C TYR A 21 13.13 -62.77 14.55
N ARG A 22 12.72 -62.63 13.28
CA ARG A 22 13.22 -63.42 12.14
C ARG A 22 14.53 -62.89 11.54
N GLU A 23 14.86 -61.63 11.82
CA GLU A 23 16.13 -60.99 11.48
C GLU A 23 16.78 -60.45 12.76
N ASP A 24 18.11 -60.37 12.80
CA ASP A 24 18.83 -59.76 13.92
C ASP A 24 18.57 -58.25 13.92
N LEU A 25 17.99 -57.72 15.01
CA LEU A 25 17.54 -56.32 15.07
C LEU A 25 18.67 -55.32 14.81
N GLY A 26 19.92 -55.71 15.08
CA GLY A 26 21.11 -54.91 14.77
C GLY A 26 21.36 -54.75 13.26
N GLU A 27 21.02 -55.74 12.44
CA GLU A 27 21.12 -55.64 10.98
C GLU A 27 19.93 -54.88 10.39
N TYR A 28 18.70 -55.16 10.84
CA TYR A 28 17.50 -54.42 10.43
C TYR A 28 17.65 -52.91 10.69
N ALA A 29 18.10 -52.54 11.90
CA ALA A 29 18.36 -51.15 12.25
C ALA A 29 19.45 -50.49 11.39
N ARG A 30 20.49 -51.24 10.98
CA ARG A 30 21.53 -50.74 10.05
C ARG A 30 20.99 -50.55 8.64
N LEU A 31 20.18 -51.49 8.15
CA LEU A 31 19.58 -51.44 6.81
C LEU A 31 18.60 -50.27 6.71
N GLU A 32 17.68 -50.11 7.67
CA GLU A 32 16.72 -49.01 7.65
C GLU A 32 17.39 -47.66 7.93
N ALA A 33 18.39 -47.58 8.80
CA ALA A 33 19.21 -46.37 8.94
C ALA A 33 19.97 -46.00 7.64
N SER A 34 20.47 -47.00 6.90
CA SER A 34 21.09 -46.80 5.58
C SER A 34 20.07 -46.31 4.53
N ARG A 35 18.86 -46.88 4.55
CA ARG A 35 17.73 -46.51 3.68
C ARG A 35 17.23 -45.08 3.97
N LEU A 36 17.01 -44.73 5.24
CA LEU A 36 16.66 -43.38 5.66
C LEU A 36 17.74 -42.36 5.26
N LYS A 37 19.02 -42.72 5.42
CA LYS A 37 20.17 -41.88 5.01
C LYS A 37 20.29 -41.76 3.49
N SER A 38 19.87 -42.77 2.72
CA SER A 38 19.83 -42.71 1.25
C SER A 38 18.65 -41.85 0.77
N LEU A 39 17.46 -41.99 1.38
CA LEU A 39 16.28 -41.16 1.15
C LEU A 39 16.54 -39.69 1.51
N GLU A 40 17.17 -39.40 2.65
CA GLU A 40 17.54 -38.04 3.04
C GLU A 40 18.56 -37.43 2.07
N LYS A 41 19.52 -38.23 1.59
CA LYS A 41 20.47 -37.85 0.54
C LYS A 41 19.78 -37.62 -0.80
N HIS A 42 18.72 -38.36 -1.13
CA HIS A 42 17.90 -38.14 -2.33
C HIS A 42 17.09 -36.85 -2.21
N ARG A 43 16.38 -36.65 -1.10
CA ARG A 43 15.62 -35.43 -0.79
C ARG A 43 16.51 -34.19 -0.83
N LYS A 44 17.69 -34.22 -0.20
CA LYS A 44 18.72 -33.14 -0.27
C LYS A 44 19.29 -32.93 -1.69
N LYS A 45 19.18 -33.89 -2.60
CA LYS A 45 19.64 -33.81 -4.01
C LYS A 45 18.55 -33.27 -4.93
N GLU A 46 17.29 -33.65 -4.68
CA GLU A 46 16.09 -33.10 -5.33
C GLU A 46 15.81 -31.66 -4.89
N GLU A 47 15.93 -31.37 -3.60
CA GLU A 47 15.86 -30.01 -3.05
C GLU A 47 16.94 -29.11 -3.66
N LYS A 48 18.15 -29.65 -3.89
CA LYS A 48 19.22 -28.97 -4.65
C LYS A 48 18.99 -28.91 -6.17
N ARG A 49 18.05 -29.67 -6.73
CA ARG A 49 17.57 -29.53 -8.12
C ARG A 49 16.46 -28.48 -8.20
N ARG A 50 15.41 -28.59 -7.39
CA ARG A 50 14.38 -27.55 -7.21
C ARG A 50 15.01 -26.18 -6.91
N GLN A 51 15.98 -26.07 -6.00
CA GLN A 51 16.70 -24.81 -5.72
C GLN A 51 17.65 -24.34 -6.85
N LYS A 52 17.91 -25.15 -7.89
CA LYS A 52 18.59 -24.71 -9.12
C LYS A 52 17.58 -24.31 -10.20
N GLU A 53 16.46 -25.01 -10.29
CA GLU A 53 15.36 -24.75 -11.23
C GLU A 53 14.55 -23.50 -10.84
N LEU A 54 14.30 -23.29 -9.54
CA LEU A 54 13.68 -22.09 -8.96
C LEU A 54 14.63 -20.88 -8.88
N LYS A 55 15.89 -21.01 -9.32
CA LYS A 55 16.80 -19.87 -9.44
C LYS A 55 16.77 -19.37 -10.89
N PRO A 56 16.04 -18.27 -11.20
CA PRO A 56 16.28 -17.57 -12.46
C PRO A 56 17.77 -17.20 -12.56
N TYR A 57 18.27 -17.13 -13.79
CA TYR A 57 19.70 -17.05 -14.13
C TYR A 57 20.37 -15.78 -13.56
N LYS A 58 20.74 -15.82 -12.26
CA LYS A 58 21.30 -14.69 -11.52
C LYS A 58 22.82 -14.63 -11.70
N ASN A 59 23.24 -13.63 -12.48
CA ASN A 59 24.62 -13.38 -12.91
C ASN A 59 25.66 -13.44 -11.78
N ALA A 60 26.93 -13.72 -12.11
CA ALA A 60 28.02 -13.80 -11.13
C ALA A 60 28.16 -12.52 -10.26
N ILE A 61 27.87 -11.36 -10.84
CA ILE A 61 27.83 -10.05 -10.16
C ILE A 61 26.78 -10.05 -9.03
N HIS A 62 25.58 -10.59 -9.27
CA HIS A 62 24.51 -10.70 -8.26
C HIS A 62 24.95 -11.54 -7.06
N ARG A 63 25.75 -12.61 -7.28
CA ARG A 63 26.29 -13.42 -6.18
C ARG A 63 27.38 -12.69 -5.37
N LYS A 64 28.22 -11.88 -6.01
CA LYS A 64 29.17 -11.00 -5.28
C LYS A 64 28.45 -9.93 -4.46
N LEU A 65 27.45 -9.26 -5.04
CA LEU A 65 26.63 -8.27 -4.34
C LEU A 65 25.90 -8.87 -3.13
N VAL A 66 25.23 -10.01 -3.29
CA VAL A 66 24.54 -10.70 -2.18
C VAL A 66 25.53 -11.13 -1.08
N GLY A 67 26.71 -11.65 -1.43
CA GLY A 67 27.73 -12.02 -0.44
C GLY A 67 28.29 -10.83 0.34
N LEU A 68 28.57 -9.71 -0.34
CA LEU A 68 28.98 -8.45 0.31
C LEU A 68 27.86 -7.94 1.22
N TRP A 69 26.61 -7.99 0.75
CA TRP A 69 25.47 -7.46 1.47
C TRP A 69 25.15 -8.26 2.74
N GLN A 70 25.21 -9.60 2.64
CA GLN A 70 25.04 -10.52 3.77
C GLN A 70 26.13 -10.38 4.83
N ASN A 71 27.41 -10.23 4.43
CA ASN A 71 28.51 -10.14 5.39
C ASN A 71 28.55 -8.80 6.15
N THR A 72 28.10 -7.70 5.53
CA THR A 72 28.19 -6.35 6.11
C THR A 72 26.89 -5.92 6.81
N PHE A 73 25.74 -5.98 6.14
CA PHE A 73 24.50 -5.36 6.65
C PHE A 73 23.66 -6.25 7.56
N ALA A 74 23.85 -7.58 7.52
CA ALA A 74 23.13 -8.49 8.42
C ALA A 74 23.44 -8.27 9.91
N ARG A 75 24.57 -7.61 10.23
CA ARG A 75 24.99 -7.26 11.61
C ARG A 75 24.39 -5.96 12.15
N LEU A 76 23.86 -5.09 11.29
CA LEU A 76 23.38 -3.74 11.66
C LEU A 76 21.85 -3.62 11.71
N GLY A 77 21.13 -4.71 11.42
CA GLY A 77 19.67 -4.72 11.31
C GLY A 77 19.22 -4.28 9.92
N GLU A 78 18.62 -5.21 9.18
CA GLU A 78 18.18 -5.02 7.79
C GLU A 78 17.19 -3.87 7.61
N ASP A 79 16.29 -3.66 8.58
CA ASP A 79 15.31 -2.57 8.56
C ASP A 79 15.99 -1.19 8.58
N TRP A 80 17.02 -0.98 9.40
CA TRP A 80 17.67 0.32 9.55
C TRP A 80 18.42 0.73 8.27
N PHE A 81 19.08 -0.20 7.60
CA PHE A 81 19.71 0.07 6.31
C PHE A 81 18.66 0.37 5.22
N PHE A 82 17.56 -0.37 5.17
CA PHE A 82 16.43 -0.10 4.27
C PHE A 82 15.87 1.33 4.49
N LEU A 83 15.68 1.71 5.75
CA LEU A 83 15.15 3.01 6.15
C LEU A 83 16.09 4.18 5.80
N ALA A 84 17.39 4.04 6.04
CA ALA A 84 18.39 5.03 5.63
C ALA A 84 18.41 5.21 4.10
N PHE A 85 18.41 4.11 3.35
CA PHE A 85 18.45 4.14 1.89
C PHE A 85 17.16 4.70 1.27
N LEU A 86 16.01 4.44 1.89
CA LEU A 86 14.74 5.08 1.55
C LEU A 86 14.81 6.61 1.74
N GLY A 87 15.34 7.08 2.87
CA GLY A 87 15.57 8.49 3.15
C GLY A 87 16.44 9.17 2.07
N VAL A 88 17.60 8.57 1.76
CA VAL A 88 18.57 9.09 0.78
C VAL A 88 17.97 9.17 -0.64
N ILE A 89 17.22 8.16 -1.09
CA ILE A 89 16.57 8.20 -2.40
C ILE A 89 15.44 9.24 -2.43
N SER A 90 14.68 9.35 -1.34
CA SER A 90 13.59 10.31 -1.21
C SER A 90 14.10 11.75 -1.28
N SER A 91 15.15 12.09 -0.52
CA SER A 91 15.74 13.44 -0.54
C SER A 91 16.35 13.79 -1.90
N LEU A 92 17.07 12.85 -2.55
CA LEU A 92 17.62 13.07 -3.88
C LEU A 92 16.52 13.31 -4.93
N LEU A 93 15.41 12.57 -4.85
CA LEU A 93 14.29 12.72 -5.77
C LEU A 93 13.60 14.08 -5.59
N SER A 94 13.27 14.49 -4.35
CA SER A 94 12.69 15.82 -4.14
C SER A 94 13.66 16.94 -4.57
N PHE A 95 14.99 16.74 -4.53
CA PHE A 95 15.95 17.80 -4.82
C PHE A 95 16.01 18.07 -6.33
N SER A 96 16.03 17.00 -7.12
CA SER A 96 15.85 17.07 -8.57
C SER A 96 14.52 17.72 -8.97
N MET A 97 13.43 17.42 -8.24
CA MET A 97 12.12 18.02 -8.48
C MET A 97 12.10 19.52 -8.16
N ASP A 98 12.57 19.93 -6.98
CA ASP A 98 12.58 21.35 -6.56
C ASP A 98 13.50 22.20 -7.44
N TYR A 99 14.65 21.66 -7.87
CA TYR A 99 15.54 22.31 -8.84
C TYR A 99 14.84 22.53 -10.18
N ALA A 100 14.16 21.51 -10.71
CA ALA A 100 13.40 21.62 -11.96
C ALA A 100 12.21 22.59 -11.85
N ILE A 101 11.49 22.59 -10.72
CA ILE A 101 10.39 23.53 -10.43
C ILE A 101 10.91 24.97 -10.40
N SER A 102 12.01 25.21 -9.67
CA SER A 102 12.65 26.52 -9.60
C SER A 102 13.12 27.00 -10.98
N MET A 103 13.68 26.11 -11.81
CA MET A 103 14.08 26.45 -13.18
C MET A 103 12.87 26.88 -14.03
N CYS A 104 11.78 26.11 -14.03
CA CYS A 104 10.56 26.46 -14.76
C CYS A 104 9.96 27.81 -14.30
N GLN A 105 9.89 28.06 -12.98
CA GLN A 105 9.37 29.32 -12.44
C GLN A 105 10.27 30.51 -12.79
N LYS A 106 11.59 30.37 -12.70
CA LYS A 106 12.55 31.40 -13.11
C LYS A 106 12.47 31.68 -14.61
N SER A 107 12.36 30.67 -15.47
CA SER A 107 12.13 30.86 -16.91
C SER A 107 10.82 31.59 -17.22
N ARG A 108 9.74 31.35 -16.46
CA ARG A 108 8.47 32.10 -16.59
C ARG A 108 8.64 33.59 -16.29
N ILE A 109 9.31 33.91 -15.18
CA ILE A 109 9.53 35.30 -14.75
C ILE A 109 10.49 36.01 -15.72
N TRP A 110 11.57 35.33 -16.14
CA TRP A 110 12.52 35.84 -17.14
C TRP A 110 11.83 36.20 -18.46
N LEU A 111 11.02 35.28 -19.02
CA LEU A 111 10.30 35.53 -20.28
C LEU A 111 9.31 36.70 -20.18
N TYR A 112 8.67 36.89 -19.04
CA TYR A 112 7.78 38.03 -18.79
C TYR A 112 8.54 39.38 -18.70
N ARG A 113 9.75 39.38 -18.12
CA ARG A 113 10.62 40.55 -17.98
C ARG A 113 11.40 40.91 -19.25
N ASP A 114 11.59 39.98 -20.18
CA ASP A 114 12.22 40.21 -21.48
C ASP A 114 11.25 40.89 -22.48
N LEU A 115 9.96 40.49 -22.46
CA LEU A 115 8.93 40.95 -23.42
C LEU A 115 8.29 42.32 -23.10
N THR A 116 8.95 43.20 -22.34
CA THR A 116 8.38 44.46 -21.80
C THR A 116 7.87 45.46 -22.83
N ALA A 117 8.29 45.36 -24.10
CA ALA A 117 7.86 46.27 -25.16
C ALA A 117 6.33 46.24 -25.44
N HIS A 118 5.65 45.12 -25.22
CA HIS A 118 4.25 44.93 -25.66
C HIS A 118 3.41 44.18 -24.60
N PRO A 119 2.48 44.87 -23.89
CA PRO A 119 1.67 44.26 -22.82
C PRO A 119 0.83 43.04 -23.24
N PHE A 120 0.32 43.02 -24.48
CA PHE A 120 -0.38 41.84 -25.03
C PHE A 120 0.55 40.62 -25.14
N LEU A 121 1.81 40.84 -25.51
CA LEU A 121 2.80 39.78 -25.66
C LEU A 121 3.27 39.26 -24.28
N GLN A 122 3.41 40.16 -23.29
CA GLN A 122 3.63 39.78 -21.89
C GLN A 122 2.47 38.94 -21.33
N TYR A 123 1.22 39.34 -21.60
CA TYR A 123 0.03 38.56 -21.19
C TYR A 123 0.03 37.17 -21.84
N LEU A 124 0.29 37.10 -23.14
CA LEU A 124 0.37 35.83 -23.87
C LEU A 124 1.48 34.93 -23.30
N ALA A 125 2.67 35.47 -23.02
CA ALA A 125 3.78 34.73 -22.42
C ALA A 125 3.45 34.24 -20.99
N TRP A 126 2.83 35.09 -20.17
CA TRP A 126 2.43 34.77 -18.80
C TRP A 126 1.40 33.64 -18.74
N VAL A 127 0.46 33.59 -19.69
CA VAL A 127 -0.60 32.57 -19.76
C VAL A 127 -0.13 31.29 -20.46
N ALA A 128 0.67 31.39 -21.54
CA ALA A 128 1.02 30.25 -22.38
C ALA A 128 1.86 29.18 -21.66
N LEU A 129 2.85 29.59 -20.84
CA LEU A 129 3.72 28.64 -20.14
C LEU A 129 2.97 27.82 -19.07
N PRO A 130 2.18 28.42 -18.15
CA PRO A 130 1.35 27.66 -17.22
C PRO A 130 0.32 26.75 -17.92
N MET A 131 -0.34 27.26 -18.97
CA MET A 131 -1.29 26.49 -19.79
C MET A 131 -0.65 25.24 -20.38
N CYS A 132 0.53 25.38 -20.99
CA CYS A 132 1.27 24.27 -21.59
C CYS A 132 1.67 23.22 -20.53
N LEU A 133 2.24 23.65 -19.40
CA LEU A 133 2.69 22.74 -18.35
C LEU A 133 1.55 22.00 -17.64
N ILE A 134 0.40 22.65 -17.39
CA ILE A 134 -0.77 21.98 -16.80
C ILE A 134 -1.46 21.03 -17.78
N LEU A 135 -1.58 21.40 -19.07
CA LEU A 135 -2.10 20.50 -20.10
C LEU A 135 -1.21 19.27 -20.29
N PHE A 136 0.12 19.46 -20.31
CA PHE A 136 1.08 18.37 -20.34
C PHE A 136 0.98 17.47 -19.10
N SER A 137 0.94 18.04 -17.89
CA SER A 137 0.74 17.31 -16.63
C SER A 137 -0.53 16.45 -16.66
N ALA A 138 -1.68 17.05 -16.96
CA ALA A 138 -2.96 16.36 -17.01
C ALA A 138 -2.98 15.25 -18.07
N GLY A 139 -2.45 15.51 -19.27
CA GLY A 139 -2.33 14.51 -20.33
C GLY A 139 -1.42 13.35 -19.95
N PHE A 140 -0.20 13.64 -19.51
CA PHE A 140 0.79 12.64 -19.13
C PHE A 140 0.28 11.74 -18.00
N VAL A 141 -0.32 12.32 -16.97
CA VAL A 141 -0.88 11.59 -15.83
C VAL A 141 -2.06 10.71 -16.25
N HIS A 142 -2.98 11.22 -17.07
CA HIS A 142 -4.11 10.42 -17.56
C HIS A 142 -3.71 9.28 -18.51
N VAL A 143 -2.64 9.43 -19.30
CA VAL A 143 -2.13 8.39 -20.20
C VAL A 143 -1.29 7.34 -19.45
N THR A 144 -0.48 7.74 -18.47
CA THR A 144 0.47 6.83 -17.81
C THR A 144 -0.12 6.09 -16.60
N ALA A 145 -0.81 6.79 -15.71
CA ALA A 145 -1.42 6.21 -14.51
C ALA A 145 -2.44 7.19 -13.86
N PRO A 146 -3.75 7.11 -14.19
CA PRO A 146 -4.76 8.03 -13.64
C PRO A 146 -4.92 7.96 -12.10
N GLN A 147 -4.37 6.93 -11.45
CA GLN A 147 -4.30 6.83 -9.98
C GLN A 147 -3.35 7.85 -9.33
N ALA A 148 -2.46 8.51 -10.10
CA ALA A 148 -1.54 9.51 -9.55
C ALA A 148 -2.22 10.85 -9.19
N ILE A 149 -3.46 11.09 -9.66
CA ILE A 149 -4.19 12.37 -9.53
C ILE A 149 -4.48 12.77 -8.09
N GLY A 150 -4.28 14.06 -7.78
CA GLY A 150 -4.49 14.67 -6.46
C GLY A 150 -3.43 14.28 -5.42
N SER A 151 -3.75 14.53 -4.16
CA SER A 151 -2.83 14.40 -3.03
C SER A 151 -2.23 12.99 -2.87
N GLY A 152 -3.02 11.98 -2.51
CA GLY A 152 -2.50 10.65 -2.14
C GLY A 152 -2.39 10.40 -0.63
N ILE A 153 -2.40 11.46 0.20
CA ILE A 153 -2.60 11.32 1.66
C ILE A 153 -3.95 10.64 1.99
N PRO A 154 -5.10 11.05 1.39
CA PRO A 154 -6.40 10.39 1.61
C PRO A 154 -6.36 8.88 1.32
N GLU A 155 -5.72 8.50 0.21
CA GLU A 155 -5.54 7.11 -0.21
C GLU A 155 -4.61 6.35 0.75
N MET A 156 -3.51 6.96 1.18
CA MET A 156 -2.57 6.36 2.14
C MET A 156 -3.22 6.12 3.52
N LYS A 157 -4.08 7.05 3.98
CA LYS A 157 -4.90 6.91 5.19
C LYS A 157 -5.88 5.72 5.09
N THR A 158 -6.29 5.33 3.89
CA THR A 158 -7.06 4.08 3.69
C THR A 158 -6.18 2.82 3.62
N ILE A 159 -5.02 2.89 2.97
CA ILE A 159 -4.06 1.76 2.89
C ILE A 159 -3.54 1.37 4.26
N LEU A 160 -3.13 2.33 5.09
CA LEU A 160 -2.62 2.09 6.45
C LEU A 160 -3.71 1.58 7.43
N ARG A 161 -5.00 1.73 7.08
CA ARG A 161 -6.13 1.07 7.76
C ARG A 161 -6.47 -0.32 7.19
N GLY A 162 -5.58 -0.92 6.39
CA GLY A 162 -5.69 -2.27 5.86
C GLY A 162 -6.34 -2.42 4.49
N VAL A 163 -6.79 -1.32 3.85
CA VAL A 163 -7.51 -1.37 2.57
C VAL A 163 -6.52 -1.30 1.40
N VAL A 164 -6.19 -2.47 0.84
CA VAL A 164 -5.25 -2.60 -0.29
C VAL A 164 -5.85 -2.05 -1.59
N LEU A 165 -5.45 -0.83 -1.96
CA LEU A 165 -5.76 -0.23 -3.26
C LEU A 165 -4.86 -0.85 -4.36
N LYS A 166 -5.47 -1.59 -5.30
CA LYS A 166 -4.75 -2.22 -6.42
C LYS A 166 -4.06 -1.19 -7.30
N GLU A 167 -2.85 -1.52 -7.74
CA GLU A 167 -1.99 -0.74 -8.66
C GLU A 167 -1.60 0.67 -8.20
N TYR A 168 -2.05 1.12 -7.02
CA TYR A 168 -1.75 2.45 -6.48
C TYR A 168 -0.24 2.63 -6.21
N LEU A 169 0.38 1.63 -5.58
CA LEU A 169 1.80 1.57 -5.22
C LEU A 169 2.65 0.92 -6.33
N SER A 170 2.67 1.53 -7.52
CA SER A 170 3.28 0.99 -8.74
C SER A 170 4.41 1.86 -9.29
N PHE A 171 5.40 1.26 -9.94
CA PHE A 171 6.46 2.03 -10.61
C PHE A 171 5.93 2.96 -11.71
N ARG A 172 4.78 2.60 -12.34
CA ARG A 172 4.10 3.48 -13.29
C ARG A 172 3.50 4.72 -12.61
N THR A 173 2.91 4.58 -11.41
CA THR A 173 2.40 5.74 -10.66
C THR A 173 3.52 6.63 -10.14
N LEU A 174 4.71 6.08 -9.83
CA LEU A 174 5.89 6.89 -9.45
C LEU A 174 6.29 7.87 -10.57
N ILE A 175 6.59 7.37 -11.77
CA ILE A 175 7.02 8.20 -12.92
C ILE A 175 5.93 9.21 -13.28
N SER A 176 4.68 8.75 -13.34
CA SER A 176 3.50 9.58 -13.60
C SER A 176 3.39 10.76 -12.62
N LYS A 177 3.54 10.48 -11.32
CA LYS A 177 3.35 11.46 -10.25
C LYS A 177 4.53 12.42 -10.10
N VAL A 178 5.76 11.96 -10.28
CA VAL A 178 6.96 12.82 -10.27
C VAL A 178 6.88 13.85 -11.40
N ILE A 179 6.75 13.42 -12.65
CA ILE A 179 6.76 14.32 -13.82
C ILE A 179 5.53 15.25 -13.78
N GLY A 180 4.35 14.71 -13.49
CA GLY A 180 3.13 15.51 -13.37
C GLY A 180 3.23 16.58 -12.28
N LEU A 181 3.84 16.27 -11.12
CA LEU A 181 4.01 17.24 -10.02
C LEU A 181 5.02 18.33 -10.37
N THR A 182 6.16 17.97 -10.96
CA THR A 182 7.18 18.93 -11.43
C THR A 182 6.59 19.92 -12.43
N CYS A 183 5.82 19.46 -13.43
CA CYS A 183 5.14 20.36 -14.37
C CYS A 183 4.02 21.17 -13.70
N THR A 184 3.28 20.58 -12.77
CA THR A 184 2.19 21.27 -12.05
C THR A 184 2.71 22.41 -11.19
N LEU A 185 3.83 22.23 -10.49
CA LEU A 185 4.42 23.29 -9.64
C LEU A 185 5.31 24.24 -10.44
N GLY A 186 6.01 23.75 -11.48
CA GLY A 186 6.76 24.58 -12.43
C GLY A 186 5.88 25.57 -13.21
N SER A 187 4.57 25.33 -13.30
CA SER A 187 3.58 26.26 -13.86
C SER A 187 3.35 27.53 -13.01
N GLY A 188 3.73 27.53 -11.73
CA GLY A 188 3.42 28.61 -10.79
C GLY A 188 2.01 28.57 -10.19
N MET A 189 1.24 27.49 -10.40
CA MET A 189 -0.08 27.31 -9.75
C MET A 189 0.02 27.35 -8.22
N PRO A 190 -1.02 27.86 -7.50
CA PRO A 190 -1.08 27.90 -6.04
C PRO A 190 -1.37 26.50 -5.47
N LEU A 191 -0.37 25.62 -5.55
CA LEU A 191 -0.37 24.22 -5.13
C LEU A 191 0.98 23.90 -4.44
N GLY A 192 1.07 22.79 -3.70
CA GLY A 192 2.30 22.31 -3.03
C GLY A 192 2.66 20.85 -3.36
N LYS A 193 3.91 20.46 -3.07
CA LYS A 193 4.42 19.10 -3.33
C LYS A 193 4.03 18.07 -2.25
N GLU A 194 3.83 18.52 -1.02
CA GLU A 194 3.75 17.72 0.23
C GLU A 194 2.99 16.39 0.09
N GLY A 195 1.67 16.45 -0.11
CA GLY A 195 0.83 15.25 -0.16
C GLY A 195 1.16 14.30 -1.32
N PRO A 196 1.34 14.81 -2.55
CA PRO A 196 1.89 14.03 -3.64
C PRO A 196 3.23 13.35 -3.33
N PHE A 197 4.10 14.01 -2.56
CA PHE A 197 5.41 13.48 -2.21
C PHE A 197 5.37 12.41 -1.11
N VAL A 198 4.44 12.49 -0.15
CA VAL A 198 4.11 11.38 0.78
C VAL A 198 3.75 10.11 0.02
N HIS A 199 2.97 10.22 -1.07
CA HIS A 199 2.67 9.07 -1.92
C HIS A 199 3.93 8.57 -2.67
N ILE A 200 4.72 9.47 -3.26
CA ILE A 200 5.98 9.13 -3.95
C ILE A 200 6.92 8.33 -3.04
N SER A 201 7.15 8.78 -1.80
CA SER A 201 7.96 8.07 -0.80
C SER A 201 7.40 6.66 -0.48
N SER A 202 6.09 6.54 -0.35
CA SER A 202 5.42 5.25 -0.10
C SER A 202 5.54 4.26 -1.28
N ILE A 203 5.52 4.78 -2.52
CA ILE A 203 5.80 3.97 -3.72
C ILE A 203 7.27 3.54 -3.74
N LEU A 204 8.22 4.45 -3.43
CA LEU A 204 9.65 4.15 -3.34
C LEU A 204 9.92 3.04 -2.32
N ALA A 205 9.32 3.12 -1.13
CA ALA A 205 9.41 2.05 -0.12
C ALA A 205 8.87 0.72 -0.65
N THR A 206 7.71 0.72 -1.32
CA THR A 206 7.12 -0.50 -1.92
C THR A 206 8.03 -1.12 -2.98
N ILE A 207 8.67 -0.31 -3.83
CA ILE A 207 9.63 -0.77 -4.85
C ILE A 207 10.89 -1.31 -4.17
N LEU A 208 11.41 -0.61 -3.18
CA LEU A 208 12.60 -1.02 -2.44
C LEU A 208 12.36 -2.33 -1.67
N SER A 209 11.17 -2.53 -1.09
CA SER A 209 10.81 -3.78 -0.42
C SER A 209 10.79 -4.93 -1.42
N LYS A 210 10.17 -4.75 -2.60
CA LYS A 210 10.15 -5.77 -3.68
C LYS A 210 11.56 -6.06 -4.24
N LEU A 211 12.42 -5.05 -4.29
CA LEU A 211 13.82 -5.21 -4.66
C LEU A 211 14.57 -6.06 -3.63
N VAL A 212 14.42 -5.77 -2.33
CA VAL A 212 15.04 -6.50 -1.22
C VAL A 212 14.49 -7.94 -1.09
N THR A 213 13.18 -8.16 -1.19
CA THR A 213 12.60 -9.52 -1.15
C THR A 213 13.08 -10.35 -2.34
N SER A 214 13.27 -9.76 -3.53
CA SER A 214 13.89 -10.43 -4.68
C SER A 214 15.34 -10.88 -4.43
N PHE A 215 16.08 -10.23 -3.53
CA PHE A 215 17.41 -10.71 -3.10
C PHE A 215 17.36 -11.84 -2.06
N LYS A 216 16.34 -11.88 -1.19
CA LYS A 216 16.32 -12.75 0.01
C LYS A 216 15.31 -13.90 0.01
N GLY A 217 14.22 -13.80 -0.76
CA GLY A 217 13.24 -14.86 -1.00
C GLY A 217 12.43 -15.34 0.23
N ILE A 218 12.43 -14.55 1.31
CA ILE A 218 11.89 -14.95 2.63
C ILE A 218 11.13 -13.75 3.25
N HIS A 219 9.92 -14.02 3.76
CA HIS A 219 9.00 -13.12 4.48
C HIS A 219 8.55 -11.82 3.79
N GLU A 220 7.46 -11.92 3.01
CA GLU A 220 6.47 -10.84 2.88
C GLU A 220 5.45 -10.97 4.03
N ASN A 221 5.70 -10.29 5.16
CA ASN A 221 4.67 -10.11 6.20
C ASN A 221 3.93 -8.79 5.95
N GLU A 222 2.62 -8.84 5.75
CA GLU A 222 1.78 -7.64 5.50
C GLU A 222 1.92 -6.59 6.61
N SER A 223 2.04 -7.03 7.87
CA SER A 223 2.30 -6.14 9.00
C SER A 223 3.61 -5.35 8.84
N ARG A 224 4.74 -6.01 8.53
CA ARG A 224 6.03 -5.35 8.28
C ARG A 224 5.96 -4.42 7.05
N ALA A 225 5.19 -4.77 6.02
CA ALA A 225 4.97 -3.89 4.87
C ALA A 225 4.23 -2.59 5.29
N ASN A 226 3.19 -2.70 6.10
CA ASN A 226 2.46 -1.54 6.64
C ASN A 226 3.35 -0.69 7.60
N GLU A 227 4.20 -1.32 8.42
CA GLU A 227 5.19 -0.62 9.25
C GLU A 227 6.20 0.18 8.40
N MET A 228 6.64 -0.37 7.25
CA MET A 228 7.54 0.33 6.33
C MET A 228 6.83 1.44 5.55
N LEU A 229 5.56 1.25 5.15
CA LEU A 229 4.75 2.31 4.53
C LEU A 229 4.51 3.48 5.49
N ALA A 230 4.24 3.20 6.78
CA ALA A 230 4.10 4.22 7.80
C ALA A 230 5.39 5.05 7.97
N ALA A 231 6.56 4.41 8.01
CA ALA A 231 7.85 5.10 8.04
C ALA A 231 8.11 5.89 6.74
N ALA A 232 7.72 5.35 5.57
CA ALA A 232 7.85 6.03 4.28
C ALA A 232 6.99 7.31 4.20
N CYS A 233 5.82 7.33 4.83
CA CYS A 233 4.99 8.53 4.91
C CYS A 233 5.74 9.66 5.63
N ALA A 234 6.33 9.37 6.80
CA ALA A 234 7.11 10.31 7.59
C ALA A 234 8.34 10.84 6.83
N VAL A 235 9.06 9.96 6.13
CA VAL A 235 10.15 10.36 5.21
C VAL A 235 9.66 11.33 4.14
N GLY A 236 8.49 11.07 3.53
CA GLY A 236 7.94 11.94 2.49
C GLY A 236 7.64 13.35 3.00
N VAL A 237 7.04 13.48 4.18
CA VAL A 237 6.79 14.80 4.79
C VAL A 237 8.11 15.49 5.15
N ALA A 238 9.02 14.77 5.82
CA ALA A 238 10.31 15.31 6.28
C ALA A 238 11.23 15.76 5.13
N CYS A 239 11.30 15.01 4.03
CA CYS A 239 12.04 15.40 2.82
C CYS A 239 11.42 16.59 2.09
N SER A 240 10.12 16.85 2.27
CA SER A 240 9.44 17.93 1.56
C SER A 240 9.62 19.28 2.26
N PHE A 241 9.50 19.32 3.59
CA PHE A 241 9.74 20.50 4.43
C PHE A 241 11.17 20.64 4.98
N ALA A 242 12.06 19.66 4.74
CA ALA A 242 13.36 19.53 5.42
C ALA A 242 13.28 19.52 6.97
N ALA A 243 12.14 19.10 7.52
CA ALA A 243 11.75 19.17 8.93
C ALA A 243 11.45 17.76 9.49
N PRO A 244 12.45 17.05 10.04
CA PRO A 244 12.29 15.66 10.47
C PRO A 244 11.37 15.44 11.67
N ILE A 245 11.30 16.35 12.66
CA ILE A 245 10.50 16.10 13.87
C ILE A 245 9.01 16.30 13.55
N GLY A 246 8.66 17.48 13.06
CA GLY A 246 7.30 17.86 12.66
C GLY A 246 6.78 17.01 11.51
N GLY A 247 7.64 16.61 10.56
CA GLY A 247 7.24 15.72 9.47
C GLY A 247 6.83 14.31 9.92
N VAL A 248 7.49 13.77 10.95
CA VAL A 248 7.12 12.49 11.56
C VAL A 248 5.81 12.62 12.35
N LEU A 249 5.67 13.68 13.15
CA LEU A 249 4.45 13.93 13.93
C LEU A 249 3.23 14.14 13.02
N PHE A 250 3.35 14.95 11.97
CA PHE A 250 2.29 15.17 10.98
C PHE A 250 1.93 13.88 10.23
N SER A 251 2.92 13.06 9.88
CA SER A 251 2.64 11.74 9.29
C SER A 251 1.88 10.82 10.25
N ILE A 252 2.06 10.94 11.57
CA ILE A 252 1.31 10.15 12.55
C ILE A 252 -0.12 10.69 12.66
N GLU A 253 -0.27 11.97 12.99
CA GLU A 253 -1.56 12.66 13.20
C GLU A 253 -2.51 12.51 12.00
N VAL A 254 -2.02 12.62 10.77
CA VAL A 254 -2.88 12.56 9.57
C VAL A 254 -3.21 11.13 9.15
N THR A 255 -2.29 10.18 9.26
CA THR A 255 -2.46 8.84 8.62
C THR A 255 -3.12 7.80 9.51
N SER A 256 -2.93 7.87 10.83
CA SER A 256 -3.16 6.72 11.72
C SER A 256 -3.82 7.15 13.04
N VAL A 257 -4.86 6.43 13.48
CA VAL A 257 -5.50 6.68 14.79
C VAL A 257 -4.75 5.98 15.92
N TYR A 258 -4.20 4.79 15.63
CA TYR A 258 -3.36 4.02 16.53
C TYR A 258 -2.01 3.82 15.86
N PHE A 259 -0.92 4.05 16.59
CA PHE A 259 0.43 4.05 16.02
C PHE A 259 1.44 3.42 16.98
N ALA A 260 2.20 2.43 16.50
CA ALA A 260 3.19 1.74 17.32
C ALA A 260 4.45 2.60 17.49
N VAL A 261 4.93 2.78 18.72
CA VAL A 261 6.15 3.57 19.03
C VAL A 261 7.40 3.03 18.31
N ARG A 262 7.45 1.74 17.97
CA ARG A 262 8.49 1.16 17.09
C ARG A 262 8.53 1.81 15.71
N ASN A 263 7.39 2.20 15.15
CA ASN A 263 7.29 2.85 13.85
C ASN A 263 7.66 4.33 13.93
N TYR A 264 7.49 4.97 15.10
CA TYR A 264 7.96 6.34 15.34
C TYR A 264 9.49 6.40 15.20
N TRP A 265 10.22 5.54 15.93
CA TRP A 265 11.69 5.51 15.85
C TRP A 265 12.22 5.17 14.45
N ARG A 266 11.55 4.24 13.74
CA ARG A 266 11.89 3.90 12.34
C ARG A 266 11.64 5.06 11.38
N GLY A 267 10.48 5.72 11.48
CA GLY A 267 10.13 6.88 10.67
C GLY A 267 11.04 8.08 10.96
N PHE A 268 11.31 8.34 12.24
CA PHE A 268 12.19 9.42 12.71
C PHE A 268 13.63 9.25 12.21
N PHE A 269 14.23 8.07 12.38
CA PHE A 269 15.57 7.79 11.84
C PHE A 269 15.64 8.02 10.32
N ALA A 270 14.66 7.49 9.57
CA ALA A 270 14.61 7.65 8.12
C ALA A 270 14.38 9.11 7.68
N ALA A 271 13.53 9.85 8.41
CA ALA A 271 13.28 11.26 8.21
C ALA A 271 14.52 12.12 8.47
N CYS A 272 15.27 11.84 9.55
CA CYS A 272 16.55 12.49 9.82
C CYS A 272 17.58 12.22 8.72
N CYS A 273 17.69 10.99 8.21
CA CYS A 273 18.55 10.68 7.06
C CYS A 273 18.15 11.49 5.81
N GLY A 274 16.85 11.55 5.49
CA GLY A 274 16.35 12.32 4.35
C GLY A 274 16.59 13.83 4.49
N ALA A 275 16.22 14.43 5.62
CA ALA A 275 16.39 15.86 5.87
C ALA A 275 17.86 16.28 6.00
N MET A 276 18.76 15.41 6.51
CA MET A 276 20.19 15.70 6.53
C MET A 276 20.78 15.72 5.11
N VAL A 277 20.47 14.70 4.29
CA VAL A 277 20.91 14.66 2.89
C VAL A 277 20.29 15.81 2.09
N TRP A 278 19.06 16.22 2.40
CA TRP A 278 18.43 17.40 1.81
C TRP A 278 19.28 18.66 1.97
N ARG A 279 19.62 19.02 3.22
CA ARG A 279 20.36 20.25 3.52
C ARG A 279 21.80 20.19 3.00
N LEU A 280 22.43 19.00 3.01
CA LEU A 280 23.74 18.78 2.38
C LEU A 280 23.72 19.02 0.86
N LEU A 281 22.68 18.57 0.15
CA LEU A 281 22.51 18.85 -1.28
C LEU A 281 22.28 20.34 -1.56
N GLY A 282 21.61 21.06 -0.66
CA GLY A 282 21.47 22.52 -0.71
C GLY A 282 22.83 23.23 -0.73
N VAL A 283 23.69 22.94 0.25
CA VAL A 283 25.07 23.47 0.32
C VAL A 283 25.88 23.12 -0.94
N TRP A 284 25.83 21.87 -1.41
CA TRP A 284 26.65 21.41 -2.54
C TRP A 284 26.21 21.87 -3.94
N PHE A 285 24.91 22.15 -4.16
CA PHE A 285 24.37 22.43 -5.50
C PHE A 285 23.64 23.77 -5.65
N LYS A 286 23.34 24.48 -4.55
CA LYS A 286 22.77 25.84 -4.60
C LYS A 286 23.72 26.91 -4.04
N ASN A 287 24.90 26.54 -3.55
CA ASN A 287 25.85 27.41 -2.86
C ASN A 287 25.26 28.06 -1.59
N GLU A 288 24.36 27.36 -0.88
CA GLU A 288 23.88 27.77 0.45
C GLU A 288 25.06 27.71 1.44
N GLU A 289 25.41 28.81 2.11
CA GLU A 289 26.65 28.94 2.91
C GLU A 289 26.74 27.93 4.07
N THR A 290 25.60 27.61 4.69
CA THR A 290 25.48 26.71 5.85
C THR A 290 24.14 25.97 5.83
N LEU A 291 23.98 24.95 6.70
CA LEU A 291 22.79 24.09 6.80
C LEU A 291 21.57 24.80 7.46
N THR A 292 21.15 25.93 6.89
CA THR A 292 20.07 26.77 7.38
C THR A 292 18.67 26.13 7.26
N ALA A 293 17.68 26.77 7.87
CA ALA A 293 16.26 26.44 7.68
C ALA A 293 15.71 27.13 6.41
N ILE A 294 14.68 26.56 5.79
CA ILE A 294 14.17 26.98 4.45
C ILE A 294 13.71 28.45 4.44
N PHE A 295 13.01 28.88 5.49
CA PHE A 295 12.48 30.24 5.63
C PHE A 295 13.11 30.92 6.84
N ARG A 296 14.46 31.00 6.87
CA ARG A 296 15.22 31.54 8.01
C ARG A 296 14.67 32.90 8.46
N THR A 297 14.27 32.97 9.72
CA THR A 297 13.88 34.20 10.43
C THR A 297 14.97 34.62 11.42
N ASN A 298 15.06 35.93 11.69
CA ASN A 298 15.98 36.53 12.66
C ASN A 298 15.20 37.49 13.58
N PHE A 299 14.17 37.00 14.28
CA PHE A 299 13.49 37.75 15.33
C PHE A 299 14.36 37.85 16.60
N HIS A 300 14.10 38.87 17.42
CA HIS A 300 14.72 39.02 18.74
C HIS A 300 14.38 37.84 19.66
N ILE A 301 15.31 37.48 20.55
CA ILE A 301 15.24 36.26 21.36
C ILE A 301 14.88 36.57 22.81
N ASP A 302 15.38 37.68 23.34
CA ASP A 302 15.29 38.02 24.78
C ASP A 302 13.87 38.42 25.20
N PHE A 303 13.20 39.22 24.37
CA PHE A 303 11.78 39.61 24.50
C PHE A 303 11.09 39.46 23.14
N PRO A 304 10.59 38.25 22.79
CA PRO A 304 10.06 37.98 21.45
C PRO A 304 8.59 38.37 21.27
N PHE A 305 7.83 38.45 22.36
CA PHE A 305 6.44 38.94 22.43
C PHE A 305 6.13 39.30 23.89
N ASP A 306 5.28 40.30 24.12
CA ASP A 306 4.77 40.65 25.43
C ASP A 306 3.54 39.79 25.81
N PRO A 307 3.29 39.47 27.10
CA PRO A 307 2.19 38.63 27.52
C PRO A 307 0.79 39.13 27.13
N GLN A 308 0.65 40.42 26.83
CA GLN A 308 -0.61 41.02 26.34
C GLN A 308 -0.94 40.58 24.90
N GLU A 309 0.09 40.34 24.07
CA GLU A 309 -0.06 39.88 22.68
C GLU A 309 -0.66 38.48 22.59
N LEU A 310 -0.55 37.65 23.65
CA LEU A 310 -1.16 36.31 23.72
C LEU A 310 -2.68 36.33 23.47
N ILE A 311 -3.36 37.42 23.84
CA ILE A 311 -4.79 37.61 23.57
C ILE A 311 -5.03 37.79 22.06
N VAL A 312 -4.15 38.54 21.39
CA VAL A 312 -4.22 38.76 19.93
C VAL A 312 -3.85 37.48 19.18
N PHE A 313 -2.81 36.75 19.60
CA PHE A 313 -2.46 35.45 19.02
C PHE A 313 -3.58 34.40 19.20
N ALA A 314 -4.26 34.39 20.34
CA ALA A 314 -5.47 33.58 20.54
C ALA A 314 -6.61 33.99 19.60
N GLY A 315 -6.80 35.30 19.37
CA GLY A 315 -7.74 35.83 18.38
C GLY A 315 -7.42 35.42 16.93
N ILE A 316 -6.14 35.46 16.54
CA ILE A 316 -5.66 34.91 15.25
C ILE A 316 -6.01 33.43 15.15
N GLY A 317 -5.76 32.64 16.19
CA GLY A 317 -6.19 31.24 16.27
C GLY A 317 -7.68 31.06 16.03
N ALA A 318 -8.52 31.88 16.66
CA ALA A 318 -9.97 31.81 16.48
C ALA A 318 -10.42 32.11 15.04
N VAL A 319 -9.92 33.19 14.44
CA VAL A 319 -10.26 33.56 13.05
C VAL A 319 -9.69 32.56 12.04
N CYS A 320 -8.48 32.05 12.24
CA CYS A 320 -7.92 30.96 11.43
C CYS A 320 -8.72 29.66 11.56
N GLY A 321 -9.27 29.35 12.74
CA GLY A 321 -10.16 28.21 12.94
C GLY A 321 -11.43 28.29 12.10
N LEU A 322 -12.10 29.44 12.13
CA LEU A 322 -13.28 29.73 11.31
C LEU A 322 -12.96 29.75 9.81
N GLY A 323 -11.86 30.42 9.42
CA GLY A 323 -11.40 30.51 8.03
C GLY A 323 -11.03 29.16 7.43
N GLY A 324 -10.37 28.28 8.20
CA GLY A 324 -10.04 26.92 7.77
C GLY A 324 -11.26 26.02 7.64
N ALA A 325 -12.23 26.12 8.56
CA ALA A 325 -13.53 25.45 8.41
C ALA A 325 -14.27 25.93 7.15
N PHE A 326 -14.33 27.25 6.91
CA PHE A 326 -14.92 27.82 5.71
C PHE A 326 -14.22 27.36 4.42
N PHE A 327 -12.88 27.30 4.41
CA PHE A 327 -12.10 26.78 3.28
C PHE A 327 -12.48 25.32 2.94
N VAL A 328 -12.53 24.43 3.94
CA VAL A 328 -12.88 23.02 3.70
C VAL A 328 -14.33 22.86 3.26
N TRP A 329 -15.26 23.65 3.83
CA TRP A 329 -16.65 23.71 3.39
C TRP A 329 -16.76 24.15 1.93
N PHE A 330 -16.15 25.28 1.57
CA PHE A 330 -16.25 25.90 0.25
C PHE A 330 -15.63 25.01 -0.84
N HIS A 331 -14.42 24.47 -0.60
CA HIS A 331 -13.81 23.47 -1.48
C HIS A 331 -14.73 22.24 -1.69
N ARG A 332 -15.35 21.74 -0.61
CA ARG A 332 -16.31 20.63 -0.70
C ARG A 332 -17.54 21.01 -1.54
N GLN A 333 -18.07 22.23 -1.42
CA GLN A 333 -19.19 22.69 -2.26
C GLN A 333 -18.83 22.77 -3.74
N ILE A 334 -17.66 23.31 -4.11
CA ILE A 334 -17.21 23.36 -5.52
C ILE A 334 -17.12 21.95 -6.10
N VAL A 335 -16.49 21.01 -5.38
CA VAL A 335 -16.33 19.63 -5.86
C VAL A 335 -17.68 18.89 -5.96
N HIS A 336 -18.65 19.18 -5.09
CA HIS A 336 -20.02 18.68 -5.25
C HIS A 336 -20.75 19.33 -6.43
N PHE A 337 -20.64 20.65 -6.62
CA PHE A 337 -21.24 21.39 -7.74
C PHE A 337 -20.76 20.84 -9.09
N ASN A 338 -19.45 20.62 -9.23
CA ASN A 338 -18.80 20.06 -10.43
C ASN A 338 -19.30 18.65 -10.76
N ARG A 339 -19.70 17.86 -9.76
CA ARG A 339 -20.16 16.47 -9.93
C ARG A 339 -21.68 16.31 -9.99
N LYS A 340 -22.46 17.24 -9.43
CA LYS A 340 -23.93 17.24 -9.44
C LYS A 340 -24.50 17.56 -10.82
N HIS A 341 -23.87 18.47 -11.56
CA HIS A 341 -24.35 18.91 -12.87
C HIS A 341 -24.04 17.89 -13.97
N LYS A 342 -25.01 17.01 -14.28
CA LYS A 342 -24.86 15.95 -15.30
C LYS A 342 -24.35 16.45 -16.66
N ARG A 343 -24.83 17.60 -17.15
CA ARG A 343 -24.37 18.22 -18.41
C ARG A 343 -22.88 18.60 -18.35
N MET A 344 -22.45 19.26 -17.27
CA MET A 344 -21.05 19.60 -17.05
C MET A 344 -20.20 18.33 -16.91
N ASN A 345 -20.57 17.37 -16.07
CA ASN A 345 -19.84 16.11 -15.91
C ASN A 345 -19.70 15.33 -17.24
N ALA A 346 -20.72 15.31 -18.10
CA ALA A 346 -20.62 14.71 -19.43
C ALA A 346 -19.63 15.47 -20.33
N PHE A 347 -19.71 16.80 -20.38
CA PHE A 347 -18.77 17.65 -21.13
C PHE A 347 -17.33 17.51 -20.63
N LEU A 348 -17.12 17.44 -19.31
CA LEU A 348 -15.83 17.21 -18.67
C LEU A 348 -15.24 15.83 -19.01
N GLN A 349 -16.07 14.80 -19.16
CA GLN A 349 -15.63 13.46 -19.55
C GLN A 349 -15.27 13.36 -21.04
N GLN A 350 -16.02 14.05 -21.90
CA GLN A 350 -15.78 14.13 -23.34
C GLN A 350 -14.53 14.98 -23.65
N ASN A 351 -14.46 16.19 -23.09
CA ASN A 351 -13.45 17.20 -23.38
C ASN A 351 -12.47 17.40 -22.20
N ARG A 352 -11.82 16.31 -21.80
CA ARG A 352 -10.97 16.22 -20.58
C ARG A 352 -9.90 17.31 -20.44
N PHE A 353 -9.38 17.83 -21.55
CA PHE A 353 -8.36 18.89 -21.58
C PHE A 353 -8.92 20.32 -21.42
N ILE A 354 -10.18 20.56 -21.79
CA ILE A 354 -10.78 21.91 -21.75
C ILE A 354 -10.90 22.42 -20.31
N TYR A 355 -11.13 21.55 -19.33
CA TYR A 355 -11.27 21.97 -17.93
C TYR A 355 -9.95 22.38 -17.27
N PRO A 356 -8.85 21.59 -17.33
CA PRO A 356 -7.53 22.07 -16.93
C PRO A 356 -7.13 23.37 -17.63
N ALA A 357 -7.40 23.49 -18.94
CA ALA A 357 -7.16 24.72 -19.70
C ALA A 357 -7.96 25.92 -19.15
N LEU A 358 -9.28 25.79 -19.00
CA LEU A 358 -10.14 26.90 -18.56
C LEU A 358 -9.79 27.39 -17.15
N ILE A 359 -9.57 26.47 -16.21
CA ILE A 359 -9.19 26.83 -14.82
C ILE A 359 -7.77 27.43 -14.80
N THR A 360 -6.83 26.91 -15.58
CA THR A 360 -5.47 27.46 -15.69
C THR A 360 -5.47 28.85 -16.31
N LEU A 361 -6.27 29.07 -17.35
CA LEU A 361 -6.47 30.39 -17.96
C LEU A 361 -6.99 31.39 -16.93
N ILE A 362 -8.11 31.08 -16.26
CA ILE A 362 -8.71 31.96 -15.23
C ILE A 362 -7.68 32.33 -14.15
N ILE A 363 -6.98 31.35 -13.58
CA ILE A 363 -5.97 31.61 -12.54
C ILE A 363 -4.80 32.43 -13.09
N SER A 364 -4.33 32.16 -14.32
CA SER A 364 -3.21 32.89 -14.93
C SER A 364 -3.59 34.35 -15.25
N THR A 365 -4.82 34.59 -15.69
CA THR A 365 -5.37 35.94 -15.90
C THR A 365 -5.55 36.69 -14.58
N MET A 366 -6.07 36.06 -13.53
CA MET A 366 -6.18 36.66 -12.19
C MET A 366 -4.81 36.97 -11.57
N THR A 367 -3.79 36.15 -11.88
CA THR A 367 -2.42 36.31 -11.36
C THR A 367 -1.53 37.13 -12.33
N PHE A 368 -2.09 37.82 -13.32
CA PHE A 368 -1.29 38.61 -14.27
C PHE A 368 -0.79 39.92 -13.62
N PRO A 369 0.54 40.19 -13.58
CA PRO A 369 1.11 41.31 -12.81
C PRO A 369 0.49 42.68 -13.13
N LEU A 370 0.41 43.06 -14.41
CA LEU A 370 -0.18 44.33 -14.85
C LEU A 370 -1.71 44.41 -14.66
N GLY A 371 -2.36 43.31 -14.29
CA GLY A 371 -3.80 43.22 -14.02
C GLY A 371 -4.09 43.28 -12.52
N LEU A 372 -4.69 42.23 -11.97
CA LEU A 372 -4.90 42.10 -10.51
C LEU A 372 -3.61 41.72 -9.77
N GLY A 373 -2.57 41.24 -10.48
CA GLY A 373 -1.33 40.75 -9.88
C GLY A 373 -0.54 41.80 -9.09
N GLN A 374 -0.67 43.08 -9.46
CA GLN A 374 -0.04 44.23 -8.78
C GLN A 374 -0.46 44.35 -7.30
N PHE A 375 -1.66 43.89 -6.94
CA PHE A 375 -2.19 43.95 -5.57
C PHE A 375 -1.84 42.69 -4.74
N MET A 376 -1.12 41.72 -5.34
CA MET A 376 -0.83 40.42 -4.71
C MET A 376 0.61 39.94 -4.93
N ALA A 377 1.54 40.86 -5.23
CA ALA A 377 2.96 40.61 -5.47
C ALA A 377 3.21 39.45 -6.47
N ALA A 378 2.44 39.39 -7.56
CA ALA A 378 2.32 38.21 -8.43
C ALA A 378 3.61 37.80 -9.19
N GLU A 379 4.61 38.69 -9.25
CA GLU A 379 5.91 38.40 -9.88
C GLU A 379 6.79 37.47 -9.03
N LEU A 380 6.57 37.42 -7.72
CA LEU A 380 7.31 36.57 -6.78
C LEU A 380 6.98 35.09 -6.94
N THR A 381 7.97 34.22 -6.76
CA THR A 381 7.71 32.80 -6.55
C THR A 381 7.05 32.56 -5.18
N THR A 382 6.47 31.37 -5.01
CA THR A 382 5.91 30.95 -3.72
C THR A 382 6.93 30.95 -2.59
N HIS A 383 8.23 30.81 -2.88
CA HIS A 383 9.29 30.80 -1.86
C HIS A 383 9.69 32.23 -1.43
N GLU A 384 9.86 33.14 -2.39
CA GLU A 384 10.21 34.55 -2.10
C GLU A 384 9.06 35.24 -1.36
N SER A 385 7.83 35.05 -1.83
CA SER A 385 6.61 35.57 -1.19
C SER A 385 6.40 35.06 0.25
N MET A 386 6.93 33.88 0.62
CA MET A 386 6.92 33.40 2.01
C MET A 386 8.01 34.06 2.87
N ASN A 387 9.22 34.23 2.32
CA ASN A 387 10.31 34.94 3.01
C ASN A 387 9.92 36.39 3.34
N GLU A 388 9.32 37.10 2.38
CA GLU A 388 8.91 38.50 2.59
C GLU A 388 7.81 38.62 3.65
N LEU A 389 6.80 37.75 3.64
CA LEU A 389 5.75 37.73 4.68
C LEU A 389 6.33 37.51 6.10
N PHE A 390 7.39 36.70 6.23
CA PHE A 390 8.09 36.45 7.48
C PHE A 390 9.21 37.47 7.80
N SER A 391 9.36 38.53 7.01
CA SER A 391 10.34 39.60 7.28
C SER A 391 10.14 40.25 8.65
N ASN A 392 11.24 40.63 9.30
CA ASN A 392 11.28 41.36 10.58
C ASN A 392 10.98 42.86 10.42
N VAL A 393 11.14 43.41 9.21
CA VAL A 393 10.72 44.76 8.81
C VAL A 393 9.26 45.00 9.21
N THR A 394 8.90 46.23 9.61
CA THR A 394 7.50 46.68 9.72
C THR A 394 7.16 47.51 8.48
N TRP A 395 6.29 47.01 7.62
CA TRP A 395 6.07 47.61 6.30
C TRP A 395 5.27 48.93 6.33
N SER A 396 4.60 49.20 7.45
CA SER A 396 3.90 50.45 7.73
C SER A 396 4.80 51.63 8.13
N ASN A 397 6.12 51.41 8.32
CA ASN A 397 7.07 52.47 8.69
C ASN A 397 7.44 53.41 7.53
N HIS A 398 7.67 54.69 7.84
CA HIS A 398 8.15 55.71 6.89
C HIS A 398 9.68 55.80 6.77
N HIS A 399 10.42 55.20 7.71
CA HIS A 399 11.87 55.09 7.66
C HIS A 399 12.22 53.62 7.40
N LEU A 400 12.64 53.33 6.18
CA LEU A 400 13.03 52.01 5.68
C LEU A 400 14.42 52.12 5.07
N GLU A 401 15.26 51.10 5.28
CA GLU A 401 16.52 50.96 4.55
C GLU A 401 16.28 50.55 3.09
N VAL A 402 17.30 50.64 2.23
CA VAL A 402 17.14 50.41 0.77
C VAL A 402 16.62 49.01 0.47
N ASP A 403 17.14 47.98 1.15
CA ASP A 403 16.71 46.59 0.96
C ASP A 403 15.31 46.33 1.53
N GLU A 404 14.94 47.02 2.62
CA GLU A 404 13.59 46.97 3.20
C GLU A 404 12.56 47.62 2.26
N ALA A 405 12.92 48.76 1.65
CA ALA A 405 12.08 49.46 0.69
C ALA A 405 11.83 48.63 -0.59
N ILE A 406 12.78 47.80 -1.01
CA ILE A 406 12.56 46.84 -2.11
C ILE A 406 11.47 45.83 -1.73
N ILE A 407 11.54 45.23 -0.54
CA ILE A 407 10.49 44.29 -0.05
C ILE A 407 9.13 44.99 -0.02
N VAL A 408 9.05 46.18 0.59
CA VAL A 408 7.78 46.93 0.68
C VAL A 408 7.24 47.29 -0.71
N SER A 409 8.11 47.61 -1.68
CA SER A 409 7.69 47.96 -3.05
C SER A 409 6.91 46.85 -3.76
N HIS A 410 7.12 45.58 -3.42
CA HIS A 410 6.36 44.45 -3.99
C HIS A 410 4.91 44.37 -3.47
N TRP A 411 4.62 44.98 -2.32
CA TRP A 411 3.31 44.91 -1.63
C TRP A 411 2.56 46.25 -1.61
N THR A 412 3.20 47.35 -1.99
CA THR A 412 2.57 48.67 -2.18
C THR A 412 2.31 48.99 -3.65
N THR A 413 1.25 49.73 -3.96
CA THR A 413 1.10 50.41 -5.25
C THR A 413 0.67 51.86 -5.03
N ASN A 414 1.03 52.76 -5.96
CA ASN A 414 0.89 54.22 -5.82
C ASN A 414 -0.52 54.75 -5.45
N TYR A 415 -1.55 53.91 -5.58
CA TYR A 415 -2.96 54.26 -5.34
C TYR A 415 -3.61 53.48 -4.18
N THR A 416 -2.88 52.58 -3.49
CA THR A 416 -3.45 51.71 -2.45
C THR A 416 -2.51 51.56 -1.25
N ASN A 417 -3.10 51.35 -0.06
CA ASN A 417 -2.36 51.07 1.16
C ASN A 417 -2.12 49.54 1.31
N ILE A 418 -1.04 49.16 1.98
CA ILE A 418 -0.56 47.77 2.10
C ILE A 418 -1.59 46.81 2.71
N PHE A 419 -2.43 47.32 3.63
CA PHE A 419 -3.57 46.61 4.20
C PHE A 419 -4.58 46.14 3.14
N VAL A 420 -4.83 46.97 2.13
CA VAL A 420 -5.74 46.63 1.01
C VAL A 420 -5.13 45.52 0.16
N ASN A 421 -3.83 45.60 -0.13
CA ASN A 421 -3.14 44.59 -0.93
C ASN A 421 -3.04 43.25 -0.20
N LEU A 422 -2.76 43.24 1.11
CA LEU A 422 -2.83 42.02 1.92
C LEU A 422 -4.24 41.41 1.94
N VAL A 423 -5.30 42.20 2.06
CA VAL A 423 -6.69 41.69 1.99
C VAL A 423 -7.03 41.13 0.61
N VAL A 424 -6.68 41.84 -0.46
CA VAL A 424 -6.88 41.37 -1.85
C VAL A 424 -6.09 40.08 -2.10
N PHE A 425 -4.82 40.03 -1.70
CA PHE A 425 -3.97 38.84 -1.76
C PHE A 425 -4.62 37.64 -1.05
N ILE A 426 -5.17 37.81 0.16
CA ILE A 426 -5.82 36.71 0.90
C ILE A 426 -7.04 36.20 0.13
N ILE A 427 -7.91 37.09 -0.37
CA ILE A 427 -9.13 36.73 -1.10
C ILE A 427 -8.80 36.06 -2.44
N ILE A 428 -7.86 36.62 -3.22
CA ILE A 428 -7.46 36.07 -4.52
C ILE A 428 -6.71 34.75 -4.35
N THR A 429 -5.85 34.61 -3.32
CA THR A 429 -5.18 33.34 -3.01
C THR A 429 -6.19 32.28 -2.57
N PHE A 430 -7.23 32.63 -1.80
CA PHE A 430 -8.32 31.71 -1.43
C PHE A 430 -9.08 31.19 -2.65
N LEU A 431 -9.51 32.10 -3.54
CA LEU A 431 -10.26 31.73 -4.75
C LEU A 431 -9.40 30.91 -5.72
N THR A 432 -8.16 31.34 -6.00
CA THR A 432 -7.26 30.61 -6.91
C THR A 432 -6.82 29.26 -6.35
N THR A 433 -6.55 29.15 -5.04
CA THR A 433 -6.22 27.87 -4.38
C THR A 433 -7.39 26.90 -4.43
N THR A 434 -8.62 27.35 -4.11
CA THR A 434 -9.79 26.48 -4.07
C THR A 434 -10.23 26.01 -5.46
N LEU A 435 -9.99 26.82 -6.51
CA LEU A 435 -10.11 26.41 -7.91
C LEU A 435 -8.97 25.46 -8.36
N ALA A 436 -7.71 25.76 -8.02
CA ALA A 436 -6.57 24.90 -8.37
C ALA A 436 -6.68 23.50 -7.74
N ALA A 437 -7.25 23.41 -6.53
CA ALA A 437 -7.51 22.16 -5.84
C ALA A 437 -8.40 21.18 -6.62
N THR A 438 -9.24 21.65 -7.54
CA THR A 438 -10.15 20.81 -8.32
C THR A 438 -9.55 20.28 -9.63
N LEU A 439 -8.32 20.69 -9.98
CA LEU A 439 -7.63 20.24 -11.18
C LEU A 439 -7.31 18.73 -11.11
N PRO A 440 -7.46 17.96 -12.21
CA PRO A 440 -7.15 16.53 -12.29
C PRO A 440 -5.63 16.26 -12.44
N VAL A 441 -4.81 16.89 -11.59
CA VAL A 441 -3.34 16.81 -11.57
C VAL A 441 -2.86 16.35 -10.19
N PRO A 442 -1.62 15.83 -10.03
CA PRO A 442 -1.04 15.59 -8.71
C PRO A 442 -0.81 16.93 -7.98
N SER A 443 -1.47 17.11 -6.83
CA SER A 443 -1.52 18.38 -6.12
C SER A 443 -1.61 18.21 -4.59
N GLY A 444 -0.91 19.08 -3.85
CA GLY A 444 -1.02 19.25 -2.40
C GLY A 444 -1.55 20.64 -2.04
N LEU A 445 -2.22 20.75 -0.89
CA LEU A 445 -2.90 21.98 -0.44
C LEU A 445 -2.24 22.67 0.76
N PHE A 446 -1.17 22.11 1.32
CA PHE A 446 -0.55 22.64 2.54
C PHE A 446 0.08 24.03 2.32
N ILE A 447 1.05 24.15 1.40
CA ILE A 447 1.78 25.41 1.17
C ILE A 447 0.85 26.59 0.78
N PRO A 448 -0.19 26.43 -0.06
CA PRO A 448 -1.14 27.51 -0.34
C PRO A 448 -1.92 27.96 0.91
N VAL A 449 -2.36 27.03 1.76
CA VAL A 449 -3.03 27.35 3.02
C VAL A 449 -2.07 28.00 4.01
N PHE A 450 -0.82 27.55 4.04
CA PHE A 450 0.26 28.16 4.81
C PHE A 450 0.51 29.61 4.40
N LYS A 451 0.57 29.90 3.08
CA LYS A 451 0.72 31.25 2.50
C LYS A 451 -0.47 32.17 2.81
N MET A 452 -1.70 31.64 2.77
CA MET A 452 -2.89 32.41 3.21
C MET A 452 -2.85 32.73 4.71
N GLY A 453 -2.44 31.77 5.54
CA GLY A 453 -2.28 31.98 6.98
C GLY A 453 -1.19 33.00 7.29
N ALA A 454 -0.06 32.94 6.58
CA ALA A 454 1.04 33.89 6.70
C ALA A 454 0.60 35.33 6.39
N ALA A 455 -0.14 35.54 5.30
CA ALA A 455 -0.65 36.88 4.97
C ALA A 455 -1.75 37.38 5.93
N PHE A 456 -2.62 36.50 6.43
CA PHE A 456 -3.59 36.89 7.46
C PHE A 456 -2.90 37.27 8.78
N GLY A 457 -1.92 36.47 9.23
CA GLY A 457 -1.10 36.82 10.38
C GLY A 457 -0.33 38.13 10.18
N ARG A 458 0.26 38.32 8.98
CA ARG A 458 0.97 39.56 8.63
C ARG A 458 0.06 40.79 8.69
N LEU A 459 -1.15 40.68 8.14
CA LEU A 459 -2.16 41.74 8.19
C LEU A 459 -2.49 42.15 9.64
N VAL A 460 -2.70 41.19 10.53
CA VAL A 460 -2.95 41.48 11.96
C VAL A 460 -1.72 42.09 12.63
N GLY A 461 -0.50 41.62 12.29
CA GLY A 461 0.75 42.18 12.80
C GLY A 461 0.98 43.64 12.40
N GLU A 462 0.76 44.00 11.13
CA GLU A 462 0.83 45.40 10.66
C GLU A 462 -0.28 46.26 11.28
N CYS A 463 -1.48 45.72 11.54
CA CYS A 463 -2.52 46.45 12.27
C CYS A 463 -2.10 46.72 13.72
N MET A 464 -1.48 45.76 14.40
CA MET A 464 -0.94 45.93 15.75
C MET A 464 0.19 46.98 15.77
N ALA A 465 1.14 46.91 14.84
CA ALA A 465 2.19 47.92 14.71
C ALA A 465 1.62 49.33 14.42
N SER A 466 0.58 49.43 13.59
CA SER A 466 -0.10 50.71 13.32
C SER A 466 -0.95 51.24 14.48
N TRP A 467 -1.40 50.39 15.42
CA TRP A 467 -2.09 50.82 16.64
C TRP A 467 -1.14 51.16 17.79
N PHE A 468 0.03 50.52 17.85
CA PHE A 468 1.04 50.71 18.88
C PHE A 468 2.41 51.02 18.24
N PRO A 469 2.58 52.19 17.59
CA PRO A 469 3.77 52.51 16.79
C PRO A 469 5.05 52.63 17.62
N ASP A 470 4.95 53.10 18.87
CA ASP A 470 6.07 53.10 19.82
C ASP A 470 6.40 51.69 20.34
N GLY A 471 5.44 50.75 20.27
CA GLY A 471 5.52 49.42 20.85
C GLY A 471 4.67 49.24 22.11
N ILE A 472 4.83 48.09 22.77
CA ILE A 472 4.22 47.78 24.07
C ILE A 472 5.25 48.10 25.17
N THR A 473 4.78 48.60 26.31
CA THR A 473 5.64 48.96 27.45
C THR A 473 5.43 48.00 28.61
N LEU A 474 6.49 47.29 28.98
CA LEU A 474 6.50 46.37 30.11
C LEU A 474 7.88 46.39 30.79
N GLY A 475 7.90 46.51 32.12
CA GLY A 475 9.14 46.53 32.91
C GLY A 475 10.03 47.77 32.73
N GLY A 476 9.62 48.77 31.94
CA GLY A 476 10.41 49.97 31.62
C GLY A 476 11.20 49.87 30.31
N SER A 477 11.26 48.69 29.70
CA SER A 477 11.63 48.50 28.30
C SER A 477 10.44 48.78 27.37
N VAL A 478 10.73 49.31 26.18
CA VAL A 478 9.76 49.56 25.11
C VAL A 478 10.01 48.55 24.00
N ASN A 479 9.11 47.58 23.82
CA ASN A 479 9.26 46.51 22.85
C ASN A 479 8.45 46.82 21.59
N ARG A 480 9.12 46.98 20.44
CA ARG A 480 8.45 47.18 19.16
C ARG A 480 7.86 45.87 18.64
N ILE A 481 6.61 45.94 18.17
CA ILE A 481 5.87 44.81 17.62
C ILE A 481 6.53 44.36 16.30
N ILE A 482 6.64 43.05 16.08
CA ILE A 482 7.29 42.46 14.89
C ILE A 482 6.24 41.72 14.04
N PRO A 483 5.73 42.30 12.94
CA PRO A 483 4.66 41.69 12.13
C PRO A 483 5.03 40.31 11.52
N GLY A 484 6.31 40.01 11.33
CA GLY A 484 6.79 38.69 10.91
C GLY A 484 6.46 37.57 11.90
N GLY A 485 6.50 37.83 13.22
CA GLY A 485 6.11 36.87 14.25
C GLY A 485 4.62 36.50 14.15
N TYR A 486 3.78 37.50 13.92
CA TYR A 486 2.34 37.34 13.70
C TYR A 486 2.04 36.53 12.43
N ALA A 487 2.78 36.78 11.35
CA ALA A 487 2.70 35.98 10.12
C ALA A 487 3.03 34.50 10.38
N VAL A 488 4.07 34.21 11.16
CA VAL A 488 4.43 32.84 11.56
C VAL A 488 3.31 32.16 12.37
N VAL A 489 2.66 32.88 13.30
CA VAL A 489 1.49 32.36 14.05
C VAL A 489 0.31 32.06 13.11
N GLY A 490 -0.06 32.98 12.23
CA GLY A 490 -1.17 32.80 11.29
C GLY A 490 -0.95 31.64 10.30
N ALA A 491 0.28 31.47 9.82
CA ALA A 491 0.68 30.37 8.93
C ALA A 491 0.48 29.00 9.60
N ALA A 492 0.90 28.87 10.86
CA ALA A 492 0.69 27.67 11.66
C ALA A 492 -0.80 27.42 11.93
N ALA A 493 -1.53 28.43 12.39
CA ALA A 493 -2.93 28.31 12.83
C ALA A 493 -3.87 27.90 11.69
N LEU A 494 -3.77 28.51 10.51
CA LEU A 494 -4.64 28.19 9.37
C LEU A 494 -4.30 26.82 8.75
N SER A 495 -3.01 26.47 8.65
CA SER A 495 -2.59 25.16 8.14
C SER A 495 -2.94 24.01 9.09
N GLY A 496 -2.82 24.23 10.41
CA GLY A 496 -3.35 23.34 11.45
C GLY A 496 -4.85 23.14 11.30
N SER A 497 -5.63 24.23 11.32
CA SER A 497 -7.08 24.21 11.18
C SER A 497 -7.59 23.41 9.97
N VAL A 498 -7.01 23.60 8.77
CA VAL A 498 -7.47 22.89 7.56
C VAL A 498 -7.10 21.39 7.58
N THR A 499 -6.02 21.02 8.26
CA THR A 499 -5.51 19.63 8.32
C THR A 499 -5.96 18.84 9.54
N HIS A 500 -6.45 19.53 10.58
CA HIS A 500 -6.69 19.01 11.94
C HIS A 500 -5.42 18.48 12.63
N THR A 501 -4.31 19.20 12.51
CA THR A 501 -3.02 18.79 13.10
C THR A 501 -2.40 19.86 13.99
N ILE A 502 -1.70 19.44 15.05
CA ILE A 502 -0.95 20.30 15.97
C ILE A 502 0.53 20.34 15.55
N SER A 503 1.02 19.24 14.97
CA SER A 503 2.34 19.09 14.34
C SER A 503 2.71 20.16 13.31
N THR A 504 1.74 20.91 12.75
CA THR A 504 2.04 22.10 11.94
C THR A 504 2.92 23.09 12.69
N SER A 505 2.69 23.31 13.99
CA SER A 505 3.51 24.16 14.85
C SER A 505 4.99 23.76 14.79
N VAL A 506 5.27 22.46 14.90
CA VAL A 506 6.63 21.91 14.89
C VAL A 506 7.28 22.07 13.51
N ILE A 507 6.52 21.82 12.44
CA ILE A 507 6.95 22.09 11.06
C ILE A 507 7.30 23.58 10.89
N VAL A 508 6.51 24.50 11.45
CA VAL A 508 6.77 25.95 11.38
C VAL A 508 8.09 26.31 12.03
N PHE A 509 8.37 25.83 13.25
CA PHE A 509 9.64 26.14 13.93
C PHE A 509 10.87 25.54 13.20
N GLU A 510 10.75 24.32 12.66
CA GLU A 510 11.83 23.71 11.87
C GLU A 510 12.06 24.39 10.51
N LEU A 511 11.01 24.97 9.90
CA LEU A 511 11.08 25.76 8.67
C LEU A 511 11.65 27.17 8.89
N THR A 512 11.29 27.82 10.00
CA THR A 512 11.70 29.20 10.34
C THR A 512 13.07 29.27 11.02
N GLY A 513 13.50 28.19 11.66
CA GLY A 513 14.78 28.07 12.36
C GLY A 513 14.82 28.70 13.75
N GLN A 514 13.72 29.29 14.23
CA GLN A 514 13.63 29.93 15.55
C GLN A 514 12.47 29.36 16.38
N MET A 515 12.70 29.23 17.69
CA MET A 515 11.75 28.68 18.67
C MET A 515 11.13 29.78 19.57
N SER A 516 11.42 31.05 19.32
CA SER A 516 11.06 32.17 20.22
C SER A 516 9.55 32.34 20.41
N HIS A 517 8.75 32.09 19.36
CA HIS A 517 7.29 32.22 19.37
C HIS A 517 6.56 30.90 19.72
N ILE A 518 7.22 29.97 20.42
CA ILE A 518 6.68 28.61 20.64
C ILE A 518 5.31 28.57 21.34
N LEU A 519 5.14 29.36 22.40
CA LEU A 519 3.90 29.40 23.18
C LEU A 519 2.72 30.04 22.39
N PRO A 520 2.85 31.25 21.79
CA PRO A 520 1.82 31.84 20.93
C PRO A 520 1.35 30.92 19.79
N VAL A 521 2.28 30.29 19.07
CA VAL A 521 1.98 29.43 17.92
C VAL A 521 1.16 28.21 18.36
N ILE A 522 1.57 27.52 19.43
CA ILE A 522 0.85 26.34 19.91
C ILE A 522 -0.55 26.72 20.44
N LEU A 523 -0.66 27.84 21.17
CA LEU A 523 -1.95 28.36 21.66
C LEU A 523 -2.91 28.66 20.50
N ALA A 524 -2.47 29.39 19.49
CA ALA A 524 -3.27 29.73 18.32
C ALA A 524 -3.69 28.48 17.52
N VAL A 525 -2.78 27.52 17.33
CA VAL A 525 -3.04 26.25 16.62
C VAL A 525 -4.04 25.37 17.37
N LEU A 526 -3.96 25.29 18.71
CA LEU A 526 -4.92 24.53 19.52
C LEU A 526 -6.34 25.12 19.42
N ILE A 527 -6.47 26.45 19.53
CA ILE A 527 -7.75 27.17 19.38
C ILE A 527 -8.31 26.97 17.97
N ALA A 528 -7.49 27.15 16.94
CA ALA A 528 -7.88 27.00 15.54
C ALA A 528 -8.34 25.57 15.21
N ASN A 529 -7.66 24.56 15.76
CA ASN A 529 -8.04 23.15 15.62
C ASN A 529 -9.36 22.84 16.34
N GLY A 530 -9.54 23.29 17.59
CA GLY A 530 -10.76 23.03 18.36
C GLY A 530 -12.01 23.58 17.68
N ILE A 531 -11.94 24.82 17.19
CA ILE A 531 -13.04 25.45 16.43
C ILE A 531 -13.28 24.73 15.10
N SER A 532 -12.22 24.38 14.37
CA SER A 532 -12.38 23.70 13.07
C SER A 532 -12.98 22.30 13.20
N GLN A 533 -12.51 21.50 14.16
CA GLN A 533 -12.99 20.14 14.42
C GLN A 533 -14.47 20.13 14.85
N ALA A 534 -14.93 21.15 15.57
CA ALA A 534 -16.34 21.30 15.94
C ALA A 534 -17.24 21.64 14.74
N LEU A 535 -16.70 22.30 13.70
CA LEU A 535 -17.49 22.83 12.58
C LEU A 535 -17.47 21.96 11.31
N GLN A 536 -16.32 21.41 10.90
CA GLN A 536 -16.14 20.68 9.64
C GLN A 536 -15.12 19.53 9.80
N PRO A 537 -15.20 18.44 9.00
CA PRO A 537 -14.15 17.42 8.95
C PRO A 537 -12.87 17.97 8.30
N SER A 538 -11.72 17.31 8.55
CA SER A 538 -10.43 17.69 7.93
C SER A 538 -10.50 17.69 6.40
N ILE A 539 -9.63 18.46 5.73
CA ILE A 539 -9.53 18.46 4.27
C ILE A 539 -9.31 17.05 3.70
N TYR A 540 -8.54 16.21 4.38
CA TYR A 540 -8.24 14.85 3.93
C TYR A 540 -9.46 13.92 4.08
N ASP A 541 -10.15 13.95 5.21
CA ASP A 541 -11.35 13.13 5.44
C ASP A 541 -12.53 13.59 4.55
N SER A 542 -12.64 14.89 4.28
CA SER A 542 -13.54 15.45 3.27
C SER A 542 -13.26 14.88 1.88
N ILE A 543 -11.99 14.80 1.45
CA ILE A 543 -11.61 14.17 0.17
C ILE A 543 -11.90 12.65 0.18
N ILE A 544 -11.69 11.94 1.29
CA ILE A 544 -12.05 10.51 1.43
C ILE A 544 -13.55 10.31 1.20
N GLN A 545 -14.40 11.09 1.87
CA GLN A 545 -15.86 11.04 1.72
C GLN A 545 -16.29 11.33 0.27
N ILE A 546 -15.74 12.39 -0.34
CA ILE A 546 -16.00 12.78 -1.73
C ILE A 546 -15.59 11.66 -2.70
N LYS A 547 -14.41 11.04 -2.52
CA LYS A 547 -13.95 9.92 -3.36
C LYS A 547 -14.65 8.59 -3.04
N LYS A 548 -15.43 8.52 -1.95
CA LYS A 548 -16.13 7.32 -1.43
C LYS A 548 -15.22 6.11 -1.17
N LEU A 549 -13.93 6.34 -0.91
CA LEU A 549 -12.92 5.29 -0.68
C LEU A 549 -13.37 4.34 0.45
N PRO A 550 -12.91 3.08 0.49
CA PRO A 550 -13.23 2.17 1.58
C PRO A 550 -12.52 2.65 2.85
N TYR A 551 -13.24 3.41 3.65
CA TYR A 551 -12.82 4.03 4.89
C TYR A 551 -13.91 3.78 5.92
N LEU A 552 -13.50 3.53 7.16
CA LEU A 552 -14.42 3.45 8.29
C LEU A 552 -14.49 4.84 8.94
N PRO A 553 -15.58 5.61 8.76
CA PRO A 553 -15.68 6.94 9.34
C PRO A 553 -15.79 6.82 10.88
N PRO A 554 -15.13 7.73 11.64
CA PRO A 554 -15.27 7.71 13.09
C PRO A 554 -16.72 7.97 13.49
N ILE A 555 -17.28 7.10 14.33
CA ILE A 555 -18.59 7.30 14.91
C ILE A 555 -18.46 8.38 15.99
N VAL A 556 -19.17 9.51 15.83
CA VAL A 556 -19.24 10.56 16.85
C VAL A 556 -20.03 10.02 18.04
N SER A 557 -19.45 10.10 19.24
CA SER A 557 -20.00 9.50 20.48
C SER A 557 -21.37 10.04 20.89
N THR A 558 -21.80 11.17 20.34
CA THR A 558 -23.13 11.77 20.57
C THR A 558 -24.27 11.06 19.81
N SER A 559 -23.97 10.16 18.87
CA SER A 559 -25.01 9.46 18.07
C SER A 559 -25.65 8.30 18.83
N SER A 560 -26.69 8.60 19.62
CA SER A 560 -27.38 7.63 20.50
C SER A 560 -27.84 6.35 19.80
N GLU A 561 -28.20 6.41 18.51
CA GLU A 561 -28.60 5.24 17.72
C GLU A 561 -27.48 4.21 17.55
N ALA A 562 -26.22 4.65 17.44
CA ALA A 562 -25.08 3.76 17.24
C ALA A 562 -24.74 2.89 18.47
N HIS A 563 -25.34 3.20 19.63
CA HIS A 563 -25.30 2.35 20.82
C HIS A 563 -26.34 1.21 20.76
N ASN A 564 -27.44 1.39 20.03
CA ASN A 564 -28.58 0.48 19.99
C ASN A 564 -28.52 -0.56 18.85
N VAL A 565 -27.56 -0.44 17.93
CA VAL A 565 -27.33 -1.41 16.85
C VAL A 565 -26.26 -2.43 17.26
N TYR A 566 -26.55 -3.72 17.05
CA TYR A 566 -25.73 -4.85 17.50
C TYR A 566 -25.11 -5.63 16.32
N VAL A 567 -24.17 -6.53 16.62
CA VAL A 567 -23.57 -7.42 15.60
C VAL A 567 -24.64 -8.28 14.91
N ALA A 568 -25.64 -8.71 15.67
CA ALA A 568 -26.76 -9.53 15.20
C ALA A 568 -27.52 -8.93 14.00
N ASP A 569 -27.57 -7.60 13.90
CA ASP A 569 -28.24 -6.82 12.83
C ASP A 569 -27.39 -6.67 11.57
N ILE A 570 -26.06 -6.81 11.70
CA ILE A 570 -25.05 -6.50 10.67
C ILE A 570 -24.42 -7.77 10.08
N MET A 571 -24.40 -8.87 10.84
CA MET A 571 -23.69 -10.09 10.47
C MET A 571 -24.31 -10.85 9.29
N VAL A 572 -23.45 -11.31 8.37
CA VAL A 572 -23.85 -12.20 7.27
C VAL A 572 -23.94 -13.63 7.81
N ARG A 573 -25.12 -14.24 7.75
CA ARG A 573 -25.38 -15.62 8.22
C ARG A 573 -25.10 -16.71 7.15
N ASP A 574 -25.03 -16.37 5.86
CA ASP A 574 -24.50 -17.27 4.79
C ASP A 574 -22.97 -17.36 4.91
N VAL A 575 -22.50 -18.22 5.81
CA VAL A 575 -21.07 -18.49 6.01
C VAL A 575 -20.72 -19.88 5.48
N VAL A 576 -19.93 -19.92 4.40
CA VAL A 576 -19.43 -21.20 3.86
C VAL A 576 -18.20 -21.64 4.64
N SER A 577 -18.38 -22.67 5.46
CA SER A 577 -17.34 -23.32 6.26
C SER A 577 -16.64 -24.48 5.52
N VAL A 578 -15.51 -24.88 6.06
CA VAL A 578 -14.85 -26.17 5.80
C VAL A 578 -14.85 -26.94 7.12
N TRP A 579 -15.29 -28.21 7.13
CA TRP A 579 -15.29 -29.03 8.35
C TRP A 579 -14.14 -30.02 8.37
N ARG A 580 -13.70 -30.42 9.57
CA ARG A 580 -12.52 -31.28 9.79
C ARG A 580 -12.61 -32.65 9.13
N GLY A 581 -13.82 -33.15 8.87
CA GLY A 581 -14.12 -34.41 8.20
C GLY A 581 -14.62 -34.28 6.75
N CYS A 582 -14.24 -33.24 6.00
CA CYS A 582 -14.65 -33.10 4.60
C CYS A 582 -13.84 -34.01 3.66
N SER A 583 -14.43 -34.38 2.52
CA SER A 583 -13.70 -35.04 1.43
C SER A 583 -12.99 -34.02 0.54
N TYR A 584 -11.98 -34.45 -0.22
CA TYR A 584 -11.36 -33.61 -1.26
C TYR A 584 -12.38 -33.24 -2.36
N LYS A 585 -13.42 -34.05 -2.58
CA LYS A 585 -14.56 -33.79 -3.49
C LYS A 585 -15.38 -32.59 -3.00
N ASP A 586 -15.71 -32.54 -1.72
CA ASP A 586 -16.42 -31.42 -1.09
C ASP A 586 -15.57 -30.14 -1.12
N LEU A 587 -14.30 -30.24 -0.74
CA LEU A 587 -13.36 -29.12 -0.76
C LEU A 587 -13.21 -28.54 -2.18
N ARG A 588 -13.09 -29.40 -3.19
CA ARG A 588 -13.07 -29.02 -4.62
C ARG A 588 -14.38 -28.32 -5.03
N ASN A 589 -15.53 -28.76 -4.52
CA ASN A 589 -16.83 -28.15 -4.82
C ASN A 589 -17.01 -26.79 -4.13
N ILE A 590 -16.66 -26.66 -2.85
CA ILE A 590 -16.65 -25.39 -2.09
C ILE A 590 -15.78 -24.34 -2.80
N LEU A 591 -14.56 -24.73 -3.19
CA LEU A 591 -13.62 -23.85 -3.88
C LEU A 591 -14.07 -23.47 -5.30
N LYS A 592 -14.79 -24.36 -6.01
CA LYS A 592 -15.46 -24.05 -7.29
C LYS A 592 -16.63 -23.07 -7.11
N LEU A 593 -17.45 -23.26 -6.07
CA LEU A 593 -18.67 -22.50 -5.80
C LEU A 593 -18.33 -21.05 -5.44
N LYS A 594 -17.53 -20.83 -4.39
CA LYS A 594 -17.20 -19.48 -3.88
C LYS A 594 -15.77 -19.10 -4.32
N LYS A 595 -15.59 -18.87 -5.63
CA LYS A 595 -14.28 -18.54 -6.27
C LYS A 595 -13.59 -17.27 -5.72
N ARG A 596 -14.34 -16.35 -5.09
CA ARG A 596 -13.86 -15.04 -4.61
C ARG A 596 -13.41 -15.04 -3.14
N LEU A 597 -13.76 -16.06 -2.34
CA LEU A 597 -13.38 -16.14 -0.92
C LEU A 597 -11.91 -16.56 -0.79
N GLN A 598 -11.15 -15.80 0.01
CA GLN A 598 -9.71 -15.98 0.27
C GLN A 598 -9.42 -16.69 1.60
N PHE A 599 -10.34 -16.61 2.56
CA PHE A 599 -10.27 -17.28 3.85
C PHE A 599 -11.55 -18.08 4.04
N PHE A 600 -11.44 -19.25 4.67
CA PHE A 600 -12.56 -20.11 5.03
C PHE A 600 -12.45 -20.46 6.53
N PRO A 601 -13.53 -20.37 7.33
CA PRO A 601 -13.51 -20.87 8.69
C PRO A 601 -13.38 -22.40 8.68
N LEU A 602 -12.43 -22.91 9.47
CA LEU A 602 -12.36 -24.33 9.82
C LEU A 602 -13.29 -24.59 11.01
N VAL A 603 -14.13 -25.60 10.85
CA VAL A 603 -15.19 -25.98 11.78
C VAL A 603 -15.01 -27.46 12.15
N GLU A 604 -15.48 -27.87 13.33
CA GLU A 604 -15.42 -29.28 13.72
C GLU A 604 -16.34 -30.17 12.88
N SER A 605 -17.66 -29.93 12.94
CA SER A 605 -18.66 -30.58 12.09
C SER A 605 -19.74 -29.60 11.62
N LEU A 606 -20.46 -29.95 10.56
CA LEU A 606 -21.58 -29.14 10.04
C LEU A 606 -22.76 -29.04 11.02
N GLU A 607 -22.87 -29.97 11.97
CA GLU A 607 -23.93 -29.99 12.99
C GLU A 607 -23.55 -29.17 14.24
N SER A 608 -22.29 -29.29 14.69
CA SER A 608 -21.80 -28.55 15.86
C SER A 608 -21.57 -27.07 15.54
N MET A 609 -21.13 -26.78 14.31
CA MET A 609 -20.68 -25.47 13.85
C MET A 609 -19.58 -24.82 14.72
N ILE A 610 -18.88 -25.57 15.56
CA ILE A 610 -17.83 -25.05 16.46
C ILE A 610 -16.63 -24.56 15.64
N LEU A 611 -16.27 -23.29 15.81
CA LEU A 611 -15.18 -22.64 15.09
C LEU A 611 -13.81 -23.04 15.67
N LEU A 612 -13.00 -23.75 14.87
CA LEU A 612 -11.64 -24.17 15.23
C LEU A 612 -10.58 -23.15 14.80
N GLY A 613 -10.82 -22.42 13.71
CA GLY A 613 -9.88 -21.44 13.18
C GLY A 613 -10.25 -20.97 11.77
N SER A 614 -9.26 -20.53 11.01
CA SER A 614 -9.42 -20.23 9.58
C SER A 614 -8.25 -20.78 8.75
N ILE A 615 -8.52 -21.04 7.47
CA ILE A 615 -7.52 -21.51 6.51
C ILE A 615 -7.57 -20.64 5.26
N GLN A 616 -6.39 -20.30 4.74
CA GLN A 616 -6.24 -19.54 3.50
C GLN A 616 -6.56 -20.41 2.27
N ARG A 617 -7.24 -19.82 1.28
CA ARG A 617 -7.58 -20.47 0.01
C ARG A 617 -6.37 -21.09 -0.68
N ILE A 618 -5.22 -20.43 -0.62
CA ILE A 618 -3.99 -20.91 -1.27
C ILE A 618 -3.49 -22.23 -0.67
N GLU A 619 -3.61 -22.42 0.65
CA GLU A 619 -3.20 -23.66 1.31
C GLU A 619 -4.23 -24.78 1.07
N LEU A 620 -5.53 -24.47 1.01
CA LEU A 620 -6.57 -25.43 0.60
C LEU A 620 -6.39 -25.91 -0.87
N LEU A 621 -6.00 -25.00 -1.77
CA LEU A 621 -5.64 -25.34 -3.15
C LEU A 621 -4.37 -26.18 -3.21
N ARG A 622 -3.37 -25.88 -2.37
CA ARG A 622 -2.12 -26.64 -2.24
C ARG A 622 -2.36 -28.06 -1.70
N LEU A 623 -3.28 -28.26 -0.75
CA LEU A 623 -3.68 -29.60 -0.30
C LEU A 623 -4.30 -30.42 -1.45
N LEU A 624 -5.17 -29.81 -2.26
CA LEU A 624 -5.70 -30.44 -3.48
C LEU A 624 -4.61 -30.74 -4.51
N GLU A 625 -3.63 -29.84 -4.69
CA GLU A 625 -2.50 -30.05 -5.60
C GLU A 625 -1.54 -31.14 -5.10
N LEU A 626 -1.31 -31.26 -3.79
CA LEU A 626 -0.51 -32.35 -3.20
C LEU A 626 -1.18 -33.73 -3.38
N GLN A 627 -2.52 -33.78 -3.40
CA GLN A 627 -3.27 -35.03 -3.52
C GLN A 627 -3.54 -35.42 -4.99
N LEU A 628 -3.98 -34.49 -5.86
CA LEU A 628 -4.30 -34.77 -7.28
C LEU A 628 -3.15 -34.43 -8.24
N GLY A 629 -2.07 -33.79 -7.78
CA GLY A 629 -1.02 -33.25 -8.64
C GLY A 629 -0.11 -34.29 -9.28
N ARG A 630 0.72 -33.83 -10.22
CA ARG A 630 1.60 -34.67 -11.04
C ARG A 630 2.54 -35.54 -10.21
N GLU A 631 3.07 -35.04 -9.10
CA GLU A 631 3.99 -35.80 -8.25
C GLU A 631 3.31 -36.98 -7.56
N ARG A 632 2.04 -36.85 -7.17
CA ARG A 632 1.27 -37.95 -6.56
C ARG A 632 0.91 -39.03 -7.59
N ARG A 633 0.54 -38.62 -8.81
CA ARG A 633 0.36 -39.52 -9.97
C ARG A 633 1.63 -40.31 -10.29
N LEU A 634 2.80 -39.64 -10.28
CA LEU A 634 4.09 -40.29 -10.52
C LEU A 634 4.47 -41.27 -9.40
N GLN A 635 4.15 -40.95 -8.14
CA GLN A 635 4.34 -41.88 -7.02
C GLN A 635 3.46 -43.13 -7.15
N GLU A 636 2.18 -42.98 -7.50
CA GLU A 636 1.30 -44.15 -7.68
C GLU A 636 1.68 -44.97 -8.93
N ALA A 637 2.08 -44.33 -10.03
CA ALA A 637 2.60 -45.04 -11.21
C ALA A 637 3.88 -45.83 -10.89
N ALA A 638 4.80 -45.27 -10.10
CA ALA A 638 6.00 -45.97 -9.64
C ALA A 638 5.68 -47.13 -8.69
N LYS A 639 4.69 -46.97 -7.81
CA LYS A 639 4.19 -48.03 -6.92
C LYS A 639 3.51 -49.16 -7.70
N ARG A 640 2.68 -48.84 -8.71
CA ARG A 640 2.10 -49.83 -9.64
C ARG A 640 3.19 -50.59 -10.41
N ALA A 641 4.24 -49.90 -10.87
CA ALA A 641 5.39 -50.54 -11.51
C ALA A 641 6.11 -51.52 -10.55
N GLN A 642 6.43 -51.11 -9.33
CA GLN A 642 7.04 -51.97 -8.30
C GLN A 642 6.18 -53.18 -7.95
N LEU A 643 4.85 -53.02 -7.87
CA LEU A 643 3.92 -54.14 -7.68
C LEU A 643 3.94 -55.12 -8.87
N SER A 644 4.09 -54.61 -10.10
CA SER A 644 4.18 -55.46 -11.31
C SER A 644 5.49 -56.23 -11.45
N GLU A 645 6.55 -55.81 -10.73
CA GLU A 645 7.84 -56.51 -10.66
C GLU A 645 7.89 -57.60 -9.55
N SER A 646 6.82 -57.77 -8.77
CA SER A 646 6.74 -58.85 -7.77
C SER A 646 6.63 -60.25 -8.42
N PRO A 647 7.33 -61.27 -7.89
CA PRO A 647 7.55 -62.52 -8.62
C PRO A 647 6.30 -63.42 -8.66
N LYS A 648 5.78 -63.68 -9.86
CA LYS A 648 4.75 -64.70 -10.09
C LYS A 648 5.37 -66.10 -10.01
N THR A 649 4.71 -67.00 -9.28
CA THR A 649 5.10 -68.41 -9.13
C THR A 649 5.12 -69.17 -10.47
N PRO A 650 6.01 -70.15 -10.65
CA PRO A 650 6.22 -70.79 -11.94
C PRO A 650 5.09 -71.76 -12.32
N ARG A 651 4.56 -71.60 -13.53
CA ARG A 651 3.96 -72.69 -14.31
C ARG A 651 4.49 -72.67 -15.74
N THR A 652 4.65 -73.89 -16.25
CA THR A 652 4.91 -74.35 -17.62
C THR A 652 4.18 -73.53 -18.71
N GLU A 653 4.69 -73.37 -19.94
CA GLU A 653 5.76 -74.10 -20.65
C GLU A 653 6.71 -73.17 -21.44
N LYS A 654 7.89 -73.67 -21.85
CA LYS A 654 8.71 -73.09 -22.93
C LYS A 654 9.09 -74.17 -23.94
N LYS A 655 8.73 -74.00 -25.20
CA LYS A 655 9.38 -74.71 -26.32
C LYS A 655 10.73 -74.03 -26.64
N PRO A 656 11.83 -74.75 -26.86
CA PRO A 656 13.14 -74.18 -27.09
C PRO A 656 13.35 -73.77 -28.56
N SER A 657 14.06 -72.66 -28.79
CA SER A 657 14.52 -72.25 -30.12
C SER A 657 16.03 -71.97 -30.12
N ARG A 658 16.81 -73.06 -30.13
CA ARG A 658 18.06 -73.21 -30.90
C ARG A 658 18.98 -71.97 -31.00
N PHE A 659 19.79 -71.74 -29.98
CA PHE A 659 21.25 -71.67 -30.10
C PHE A 659 21.87 -71.59 -28.69
N GLU A 660 22.72 -72.55 -28.37
CA GLU A 660 23.35 -72.69 -27.04
C GLU A 660 24.86 -72.66 -27.20
N VAL A 661 25.54 -71.85 -26.37
CA VAL A 661 27.01 -71.76 -26.32
C VAL A 661 27.43 -71.88 -24.86
N VAL A 662 27.95 -73.05 -24.51
CA VAL A 662 28.27 -73.42 -23.12
C VAL A 662 29.63 -72.84 -22.71
N PRO A 663 29.74 -72.13 -21.57
CA PRO A 663 31.02 -71.73 -21.00
C PRO A 663 31.69 -72.93 -20.29
N VAL A 664 32.91 -73.28 -20.69
CA VAL A 664 33.71 -74.37 -20.10
C VAL A 664 34.39 -73.92 -18.80
N VAL A 665 34.56 -74.83 -17.83
CA VAL A 665 35.09 -74.52 -16.50
C VAL A 665 36.35 -75.35 -16.14
N SER A 666 37.44 -74.62 -15.84
CA SER A 666 38.62 -74.99 -15.02
C SER A 666 39.61 -76.10 -15.46
N SER A 667 40.88 -75.69 -15.63
CA SER A 667 42.13 -76.19 -14.97
C SER A 667 43.37 -75.83 -15.86
N THR A 668 44.64 -75.70 -15.42
CA THR A 668 45.40 -76.27 -14.27
C THR A 668 46.59 -75.36 -13.80
N ARG A 669 46.89 -75.35 -12.47
CA ARG A 669 48.23 -75.24 -11.79
C ARG A 669 49.18 -74.01 -12.10
N PRO A 670 50.39 -73.86 -11.48
CA PRO A 670 50.57 -73.42 -10.08
C PRO A 670 51.66 -72.32 -9.84
N SER A 671 51.85 -71.90 -8.57
CA SER A 671 52.83 -70.90 -8.07
C SER A 671 54.29 -71.39 -7.92
N PRO A 672 55.25 -70.48 -7.62
CA PRO A 672 55.99 -70.60 -6.35
C PRO A 672 56.41 -69.30 -5.60
N LYS A 673 56.38 -69.37 -4.24
CA LYS A 673 57.35 -68.94 -3.16
C LYS A 673 58.26 -67.69 -3.35
N CYS A 674 58.73 -66.94 -2.32
CA CYS A 674 58.88 -67.20 -0.87
C CYS A 674 58.81 -65.92 0.04
N SER A 675 59.31 -65.97 1.30
CA SER A 675 58.98 -65.10 2.46
C SER A 675 60.01 -64.01 2.91
N PRO A 676 59.64 -63.05 3.81
CA PRO A 676 60.47 -61.92 4.32
C PRO A 676 61.20 -62.23 5.66
N PRO A 677 61.79 -61.25 6.44
CA PRO A 677 61.06 -60.51 7.51
C PRO A 677 61.57 -59.02 7.79
N PRO A 678 61.68 -58.41 9.01
CA PRO A 678 60.76 -57.30 9.39
C PRO A 678 61.27 -56.05 10.20
N SER A 679 60.56 -54.90 10.08
CA SER A 679 60.32 -53.83 11.12
C SER A 679 61.53 -52.98 11.63
N PRO A 680 61.40 -51.92 12.51
CA PRO A 680 60.21 -51.27 13.10
C PRO A 680 60.18 -49.69 13.18
N ALA A 681 59.01 -49.14 13.58
CA ALA A 681 58.76 -47.94 14.45
C ALA A 681 59.04 -46.44 14.08
N ALA A 682 58.20 -45.58 14.69
CA ALA A 682 58.37 -44.15 15.09
C ALA A 682 58.04 -42.94 14.15
N THR A 683 57.69 -41.81 14.80
CA THR A 683 57.20 -40.48 14.30
C THR A 683 58.20 -39.34 14.68
N PRO A 684 58.12 -38.00 14.34
CA PRO A 684 56.92 -37.16 14.01
C PRO A 684 57.12 -35.86 13.12
N LYS A 685 56.12 -34.94 13.12
CA LYS A 685 56.14 -33.45 12.87
C LYS A 685 56.37 -32.82 11.46
N SER A 686 55.31 -32.19 10.91
CA SER A 686 55.11 -30.78 10.38
C SER A 686 56.29 -29.80 10.06
N PRO A 687 56.08 -28.64 9.33
CA PRO A 687 55.21 -28.28 8.18
C PRO A 687 55.74 -27.15 7.19
N LYS A 688 54.87 -26.63 6.27
CA LYS A 688 54.79 -25.24 5.64
C LYS A 688 55.77 -24.75 4.52
N LYS A 689 55.16 -24.42 3.35
CA LYS A 689 55.41 -23.26 2.40
C LYS A 689 56.82 -23.15 1.74
N SER A 690 57.14 -22.30 0.72
CA SER A 690 56.59 -21.01 0.21
C SER A 690 57.19 -20.54 -1.16
N PHE A 691 56.56 -19.55 -1.84
CA PHE A 691 57.13 -18.54 -2.81
C PHE A 691 57.63 -19.00 -4.21
N LEU A 692 57.82 -18.15 -5.26
CA LEU A 692 57.04 -17.02 -5.86
C LEU A 692 57.65 -16.62 -7.26
N ARG A 693 57.05 -15.64 -7.98
CA ARG A 693 57.44 -14.95 -9.27
C ARG A 693 57.02 -15.66 -10.59
N TYR A 694 56.37 -15.03 -11.59
CA TYR A 694 56.70 -13.87 -12.51
C TYR A 694 57.70 -14.29 -13.63
N SER A 695 57.56 -13.99 -14.94
CA SER A 695 56.86 -12.90 -15.71
C SER A 695 56.35 -13.38 -17.12
N PRO A 696 55.83 -12.53 -18.06
CA PRO A 696 55.08 -12.94 -19.29
C PRO A 696 55.79 -12.65 -20.65
N VAL A 697 55.09 -12.79 -21.81
CA VAL A 697 55.19 -11.86 -22.99
C VAL A 697 54.06 -12.04 -24.06
N ASN A 698 53.55 -10.89 -24.54
CA ASN A 698 52.81 -10.43 -25.75
C ASN A 698 52.01 -11.30 -26.77
N SER A 699 51.02 -10.61 -27.37
CA SER A 699 50.19 -10.88 -28.58
C SER A 699 50.78 -10.17 -29.85
N PRO A 700 50.14 -9.92 -31.05
CA PRO A 700 48.70 -9.70 -31.40
C PRO A 700 48.17 -10.20 -32.79
N TYR A 701 46.91 -9.83 -33.12
CA TYR A 701 46.16 -9.98 -34.41
C TYR A 701 45.78 -11.44 -34.82
N ASN A 702 44.64 -11.74 -35.46
CA ASN A 702 43.47 -10.97 -35.94
C ASN A 702 42.21 -11.92 -35.93
N THR A 703 40.94 -11.63 -36.24
CA THR A 703 40.20 -10.47 -36.80
C THR A 703 38.75 -10.45 -36.23
N ILE A 704 37.94 -9.42 -36.52
CA ILE A 704 36.53 -9.27 -36.10
C ILE A 704 35.55 -9.67 -37.22
N THR A 705 34.55 -10.52 -36.95
CA THR A 705 33.17 -10.53 -37.55
C THR A 705 32.33 -11.74 -37.06
N SER A 706 31.53 -11.59 -36.00
CA SER A 706 30.49 -12.61 -35.64
C SER A 706 29.44 -12.19 -34.59
N LEU A 707 29.62 -11.06 -33.89
CA LEU A 707 28.75 -10.66 -32.77
C LEU A 707 27.40 -10.04 -33.20
N ASP A 708 27.37 -9.19 -34.23
CA ASP A 708 26.16 -8.45 -34.61
C ASP A 708 25.02 -9.33 -35.13
N ALA A 709 25.35 -10.43 -35.84
CA ALA A 709 24.36 -11.38 -36.34
C ALA A 709 23.54 -12.02 -35.21
N ARG A 710 24.18 -12.32 -34.06
CA ARG A 710 23.51 -12.88 -32.87
C ARG A 710 22.72 -11.83 -32.10
N LEU A 711 23.16 -10.58 -32.07
CA LEU A 711 22.41 -9.50 -31.40
C LEU A 711 21.12 -9.15 -32.17
N LYS A 712 21.15 -9.07 -33.51
CA LYS A 712 19.93 -8.88 -34.31
C LYS A 712 18.92 -10.03 -34.12
N GLN A 713 19.35 -11.29 -34.22
CA GLN A 713 18.46 -12.43 -33.98
C GLN A 713 17.91 -12.49 -32.54
N ALA A 714 18.67 -12.03 -31.54
CA ALA A 714 18.16 -11.95 -30.16
C ALA A 714 17.06 -10.89 -30.02
N PHE A 715 17.25 -9.70 -30.60
CA PHE A 715 16.27 -8.62 -30.55
C PHE A 715 14.97 -8.95 -31.29
N GLU A 716 15.07 -9.51 -32.50
CA GLU A 716 13.89 -9.80 -33.33
C GLU A 716 12.97 -10.87 -32.70
N ASN A 717 13.56 -11.89 -32.05
CA ASN A 717 12.81 -12.92 -31.32
C ASN A 717 12.18 -12.39 -30.02
N VAL A 718 12.77 -11.40 -29.36
CA VAL A 718 12.14 -10.71 -28.23
C VAL A 718 10.98 -9.83 -28.70
N PHE A 719 11.14 -9.12 -29.82
CA PHE A 719 10.11 -8.23 -30.35
C PHE A 719 8.88 -9.00 -30.88
N LYS A 720 9.08 -10.10 -31.62
CA LYS A 720 7.98 -10.98 -32.05
C LYS A 720 7.22 -11.59 -30.87
N LYS A 721 7.91 -11.94 -29.77
CA LYS A 721 7.28 -12.49 -28.56
C LYS A 721 6.56 -11.44 -27.70
N ALA A 722 6.65 -10.15 -28.03
CA ALA A 722 5.93 -9.06 -27.35
C ALA A 722 4.67 -8.59 -28.09
N LEU A 723 4.39 -9.11 -29.29
CA LEU A 723 3.32 -8.63 -30.18
C LEU A 723 2.24 -9.68 -30.52
N THR A 724 2.28 -10.88 -29.94
CA THR A 724 1.25 -11.91 -30.13
C THR A 724 0.71 -12.44 -28.80
N ASP A 725 -0.04 -11.60 -28.09
CA ASP A 725 -0.98 -11.99 -27.03
C ASP A 725 -2.21 -11.07 -27.06
N PRO A 726 -3.32 -11.50 -27.66
CA PRO A 726 -4.64 -10.89 -27.45
C PRO A 726 -5.64 -11.86 -26.77
N PHE A 727 -6.66 -11.29 -26.13
CA PHE A 727 -7.82 -11.94 -25.52
C PHE A 727 -7.64 -12.70 -24.19
N GLU A 728 -7.68 -11.89 -23.13
CA GLU A 728 -8.74 -12.02 -22.12
C GLU A 728 -10.06 -12.58 -22.71
N LYS A 729 -10.54 -13.71 -22.15
CA LYS A 729 -11.94 -13.91 -21.73
C LYS A 729 -12.15 -15.26 -21.04
N VAL A 730 -12.71 -15.23 -19.82
CA VAL A 730 -13.24 -16.41 -19.13
C VAL A 730 -14.75 -16.24 -19.01
N LEU A 731 -15.51 -16.99 -19.81
CA LEU A 731 -16.94 -17.20 -19.59
C LEU A 731 -17.36 -18.63 -19.97
N VAL A 732 -18.49 -19.05 -19.41
CA VAL A 732 -19.03 -20.43 -19.34
C VAL A 732 -19.83 -20.76 -20.62
N PRO A 733 -19.71 -21.98 -21.18
CA PRO A 733 -20.76 -23.02 -21.01
C PRO A 733 -20.24 -24.19 -20.14
N THR A 734 -21.02 -24.91 -19.33
CA THR A 734 -22.38 -25.48 -19.47
C THR A 734 -22.40 -26.70 -20.40
N LEU A 735 -22.87 -27.83 -19.87
CA LEU A 735 -22.77 -29.16 -20.47
C LEU A 735 -24.20 -29.72 -20.62
N SER A 736 -24.67 -29.95 -21.84
CA SER A 736 -25.97 -30.60 -22.10
C SER A 736 -26.10 -31.19 -23.52
N LEU A 737 -25.70 -32.47 -23.63
CA LEU A 737 -26.36 -33.55 -24.39
C LEU A 737 -26.59 -33.48 -25.94
N THR A 738 -26.67 -34.72 -26.47
CA THR A 738 -27.46 -35.20 -27.64
C THR A 738 -26.86 -35.23 -29.06
N THR A 739 -27.02 -36.41 -29.69
CA THR A 739 -27.33 -36.66 -31.13
C THR A 739 -26.18 -36.88 -32.15
N THR A 740 -25.75 -38.15 -32.23
CA THR A 740 -25.53 -39.02 -33.44
C THR A 740 -24.66 -38.63 -34.65
N TYR A 741 -23.89 -39.64 -35.11
CA TYR A 741 -23.58 -40.05 -36.50
C TYR A 741 -23.47 -39.03 -37.65
N SER A 742 -22.31 -39.03 -38.33
CA SER A 742 -22.21 -39.50 -39.74
C SER A 742 -20.76 -39.78 -40.17
N LEU A 743 -20.58 -40.63 -41.20
CA LEU A 743 -19.34 -40.79 -41.97
C LEU A 743 -19.42 -39.91 -43.23
N SER A 744 -18.28 -39.34 -43.68
CA SER A 744 -17.78 -39.51 -45.06
C SER A 744 -16.49 -38.73 -45.37
N GLN A 745 -15.46 -39.47 -45.82
CA GLN A 745 -14.57 -39.17 -46.97
C GLN A 745 -14.12 -37.71 -47.27
N PHE A 746 -12.80 -37.48 -47.34
CA PHE A 746 -12.05 -37.65 -48.61
C PHE A 746 -10.53 -37.72 -48.38
N GLU A 747 -9.80 -38.25 -49.38
CA GLU A 747 -8.34 -38.41 -49.43
C GLU A 747 -7.65 -37.11 -49.98
N SER A 748 -6.33 -36.89 -50.06
CA SER A 748 -5.22 -37.84 -50.26
C SER A 748 -3.79 -37.31 -49.93
N SER A 749 -2.86 -38.26 -49.77
CA SER A 749 -1.38 -38.26 -49.96
C SER A 749 -0.55 -36.96 -50.11
N VAL A 750 0.56 -36.86 -49.35
CA VAL A 750 1.96 -36.73 -49.86
C VAL A 750 2.95 -37.39 -48.84
N PRO A 751 4.32 -37.39 -48.92
CA PRO A 751 5.09 -38.64 -48.92
C PRO A 751 5.99 -38.88 -47.68
N SER A 752 6.87 -39.90 -47.77
CA SER A 752 7.61 -40.51 -46.67
C SER A 752 9.06 -40.05 -46.47
N THR A 753 9.51 -40.09 -45.19
CA THR A 753 10.92 -40.26 -44.73
C THR A 753 11.92 -39.10 -45.00
N PRO A 754 13.07 -38.99 -44.26
CA PRO A 754 13.70 -39.99 -43.39
C PRO A 754 13.87 -39.63 -41.90
N VAL A 755 14.25 -40.66 -41.12
CA VAL A 755 14.50 -40.61 -39.67
C VAL A 755 15.84 -39.95 -39.35
N THR A 756 15.91 -39.15 -38.27
CA THR A 756 17.21 -38.86 -37.62
C THR A 756 17.09 -38.74 -36.10
N LYS A 757 17.85 -39.58 -35.38
CA LYS A 757 18.28 -39.49 -33.97
C LYS A 757 17.23 -39.02 -32.93
N ARG A 758 16.61 -40.00 -32.27
CA ARG A 758 15.92 -39.82 -30.97
C ARG A 758 16.83 -39.06 -29.98
N SER A 759 16.39 -37.89 -29.50
CA SER A 759 16.79 -37.42 -28.18
C SER A 759 15.97 -38.17 -27.13
N GLN A 760 16.63 -38.73 -26.11
CA GLN A 760 15.93 -39.49 -25.06
C GLN A 760 15.28 -38.52 -24.05
N GLN A 761 14.05 -38.12 -24.32
CA GLN A 761 13.13 -37.75 -23.24
C GLN A 761 12.88 -38.99 -22.37
N PRO A 762 12.78 -38.86 -21.03
CA PRO A 762 12.62 -39.99 -20.12
C PRO A 762 11.24 -40.65 -20.28
N ARG A 763 11.16 -41.69 -21.11
CA ARG A 763 9.98 -42.56 -21.27
C ARG A 763 9.80 -43.48 -20.07
N ILE A 764 9.31 -42.93 -18.95
CA ILE A 764 8.55 -43.70 -17.95
C ILE A 764 7.35 -42.85 -17.54
N LEU A 765 6.37 -42.77 -18.44
CA LEU A 765 4.98 -42.57 -18.06
C LEU A 765 4.33 -43.95 -18.26
N VAL A 766 3.94 -44.59 -17.16
CA VAL A 766 3.06 -45.76 -17.23
C VAL A 766 1.67 -45.18 -17.41
N ASP A 767 1.22 -45.12 -18.66
CA ASP A 767 -0.07 -44.57 -19.03
C ASP A 767 -1.18 -45.43 -18.44
N MET A 768 -1.74 -44.99 -17.29
CA MET A 768 -3.08 -45.42 -16.89
C MET A 768 -4.03 -45.00 -18.01
N SER A 769 -4.98 -45.86 -18.38
CA SER A 769 -6.02 -45.48 -19.35
C SER A 769 -6.75 -44.21 -18.87
N PRO A 770 -7.30 -43.37 -19.77
CA PRO A 770 -8.02 -42.16 -19.35
C PRO A 770 -9.20 -42.48 -18.41
N GLU A 771 -9.79 -43.67 -18.53
CA GLU A 771 -10.83 -44.19 -17.64
C GLU A 771 -10.29 -44.56 -16.25
N GLU A 772 -9.17 -45.31 -16.17
CA GLU A 772 -8.48 -45.56 -14.89
C GLU A 772 -8.00 -44.28 -14.22
N LEU A 773 -7.58 -43.28 -14.98
CA LEU A 773 -7.12 -42.00 -14.46
C LEU A 773 -8.27 -41.18 -13.89
N LEU A 774 -9.45 -41.22 -14.50
CA LEU A 774 -10.68 -40.64 -13.96
C LEU A 774 -11.14 -41.38 -12.70
N ALA A 775 -11.15 -42.72 -12.71
CA ALA A 775 -11.48 -43.53 -11.55
C ALA A 775 -10.53 -43.27 -10.37
N TRP A 776 -9.22 -43.23 -10.63
CA TRP A 776 -8.22 -42.89 -9.61
C TRP A 776 -8.36 -41.44 -9.10
N GLU A 777 -8.64 -40.47 -9.96
CA GLU A 777 -8.95 -39.11 -9.51
C GLU A 777 -10.21 -39.05 -8.64
N GLU A 778 -11.24 -39.84 -8.95
CA GLU A 778 -12.45 -39.95 -8.10
C GLU A 778 -12.15 -40.61 -6.75
N ASP A 779 -11.39 -41.71 -6.71
CA ASP A 779 -10.93 -42.35 -5.46
C ASP A 779 -10.12 -41.36 -4.59
N GLN A 780 -9.18 -40.61 -5.18
CA GLN A 780 -8.41 -39.61 -4.44
C GLN A 780 -9.27 -38.41 -3.99
N LEU A 781 -10.39 -38.13 -4.67
CA LEU A 781 -11.35 -37.09 -4.27
C LEU A 781 -12.29 -37.56 -3.16
N ASN A 782 -12.68 -38.82 -3.15
CA ASN A 782 -13.53 -39.41 -2.10
C ASN A 782 -12.79 -39.58 -0.76
N ALA A 783 -11.45 -39.53 -0.77
CA ALA A 783 -10.63 -39.52 0.45
C ALA A 783 -10.89 -38.27 1.34
N LEU A 784 -10.72 -38.46 2.65
CA LEU A 784 -10.82 -37.38 3.66
C LEU A 784 -9.59 -36.46 3.63
N VAL A 785 -9.80 -35.18 3.93
CA VAL A 785 -8.73 -34.17 3.95
C VAL A 785 -7.92 -34.24 5.25
N ASP A 786 -6.61 -34.47 5.14
CA ASP A 786 -5.69 -34.43 6.27
C ASP A 786 -5.26 -32.99 6.59
N PHE A 787 -6.01 -32.34 7.48
CA PHE A 787 -5.68 -31.02 8.01
C PHE A 787 -4.46 -31.01 8.94
N GLY A 788 -3.94 -32.15 9.40
CA GLY A 788 -2.81 -32.22 10.33
C GLY A 788 -1.48 -31.72 9.73
N LYS A 789 -1.40 -31.60 8.41
CA LYS A 789 -0.27 -31.01 7.68
C LYS A 789 -0.50 -29.56 7.23
N CYS A 790 -1.69 -29.01 7.47
CA CYS A 790 -2.08 -27.66 7.09
C CYS A 790 -1.71 -26.66 8.19
N HIS A 791 -1.31 -25.44 7.83
CA HIS A 791 -1.32 -24.35 8.81
C HIS A 791 -2.77 -23.87 8.98
N VAL A 792 -3.32 -24.08 10.17
CA VAL A 792 -4.61 -23.53 10.58
C VAL A 792 -4.33 -22.30 11.44
N ASP A 793 -4.73 -21.12 10.96
CA ASP A 793 -4.66 -19.90 11.75
C ASP A 793 -5.74 -19.99 12.84
N PRO A 794 -5.42 -20.04 14.15
CA PRO A 794 -6.44 -19.98 15.19
C PRO A 794 -7.16 -18.63 15.07
N ALA A 795 -8.50 -18.64 15.06
CA ALA A 795 -9.29 -17.42 14.88
C ALA A 795 -8.98 -16.43 16.04
N PRO A 796 -8.22 -15.33 15.83
CA PRO A 796 -7.56 -14.65 16.95
C PRO A 796 -8.51 -13.78 17.79
N PHE A 797 -9.75 -13.65 17.34
CA PHE A 797 -10.82 -12.85 17.91
C PHE A 797 -12.16 -13.44 17.47
N GLN A 798 -13.14 -13.40 18.37
CA GLN A 798 -14.52 -13.80 18.12
C GLN A 798 -15.43 -12.66 18.59
N LEU A 799 -16.50 -12.38 17.85
CA LEU A 799 -17.51 -11.40 18.25
C LEU A 799 -18.71 -12.10 18.90
N VAL A 800 -19.19 -11.54 20.02
CA VAL A 800 -20.48 -11.90 20.63
C VAL A 800 -21.58 -11.10 19.94
N GLU A 801 -22.70 -11.75 19.62
CA GLU A 801 -23.83 -11.17 18.86
C GLU A 801 -24.36 -9.83 19.43
N ARG A 802 -24.40 -9.71 20.76
CA ARG A 802 -24.85 -8.50 21.50
C ARG A 802 -23.74 -7.46 21.70
N THR A 803 -22.64 -7.53 20.96
CA THR A 803 -21.64 -6.43 20.94
C THR A 803 -22.21 -5.24 20.16
N THR A 804 -22.22 -4.05 20.75
CA THR A 804 -22.69 -2.82 20.09
C THR A 804 -21.78 -2.40 18.93
N LEU A 805 -22.35 -1.79 17.90
CA LEU A 805 -21.62 -1.30 16.71
C LEU A 805 -20.36 -0.49 17.05
N ILE A 806 -20.43 0.43 18.03
CA ILE A 806 -19.28 1.24 18.46
C ILE A 806 -18.11 0.38 18.97
N LYS A 807 -18.41 -0.67 19.75
CA LYS A 807 -17.38 -1.62 20.23
C LYS A 807 -16.75 -2.40 19.08
N VAL A 808 -17.55 -2.84 18.10
CA VAL A 808 -17.04 -3.52 16.89
C VAL A 808 -16.19 -2.57 16.03
N HIS A 809 -16.65 -1.33 15.82
CA HIS A 809 -15.92 -0.28 15.11
C HIS A 809 -14.54 -0.04 15.74
N SER A 810 -14.48 0.13 17.05
CA SER A 810 -13.21 0.34 17.78
C SER A 810 -12.32 -0.89 17.73
N LEU A 811 -12.86 -2.10 17.86
CA LEU A 811 -12.10 -3.35 17.74
C LEU A 811 -11.50 -3.53 16.34
N PHE A 812 -12.28 -3.31 15.28
CA PHE A 812 -11.78 -3.32 13.89
C PHE A 812 -10.70 -2.24 13.65
N SER A 813 -10.88 -1.05 14.24
CA SER A 813 -9.94 0.08 14.07
C SER A 813 -8.63 -0.11 14.85
N MET A 814 -8.67 -0.70 16.05
CA MET A 814 -7.48 -0.96 16.89
C MET A 814 -6.66 -2.14 16.36
N LEU A 815 -7.32 -3.21 15.90
CA LEU A 815 -6.66 -4.44 15.46
C LEU A 815 -6.45 -4.53 13.94
N GLY A 816 -6.92 -3.53 13.17
CA GLY A 816 -6.71 -3.46 11.71
C GLY A 816 -7.46 -4.54 10.92
N LEU A 817 -8.65 -4.93 11.37
CA LEU A 817 -9.33 -6.13 10.88
C LEU A 817 -10.12 -5.91 9.60
N ASN A 818 -9.99 -6.85 8.67
CA ASN A 818 -10.78 -6.89 7.43
C ASN A 818 -12.13 -7.61 7.61
N TYR A 819 -12.18 -8.61 8.49
CA TYR A 819 -13.38 -9.42 8.79
C TYR A 819 -13.27 -10.02 10.20
N ALA A 820 -14.40 -10.46 10.77
CA ALA A 820 -14.48 -11.17 12.03
C ALA A 820 -15.61 -12.20 12.05
N TYR A 821 -15.36 -13.33 12.73
CA TYR A 821 -16.33 -14.38 12.98
C TYR A 821 -17.19 -14.02 14.20
N VAL A 822 -18.50 -14.19 14.08
CA VAL A 822 -19.47 -14.03 15.16
C VAL A 822 -19.81 -15.42 15.69
N THR A 823 -19.68 -15.63 17.00
CA THR A 823 -19.93 -16.92 17.64
C THR A 823 -20.90 -16.81 18.81
N ALA A 824 -21.70 -17.86 18.97
CA ALA A 824 -22.55 -18.09 20.14
C ALA A 824 -22.12 -19.42 20.77
N ILE A 825 -21.56 -19.37 21.99
CA ILE A 825 -21.04 -20.54 22.71
C ILE A 825 -20.05 -21.34 21.84
N GLY A 826 -19.13 -20.64 21.17
CA GLY A 826 -18.13 -21.22 20.24
C GLY A 826 -18.67 -21.65 18.87
N ARG A 827 -20.00 -21.76 18.68
CA ARG A 827 -20.62 -22.07 17.38
C ARG A 827 -20.60 -20.85 16.47
N LEU A 828 -20.20 -21.03 15.22
CA LEU A 828 -20.16 -20.01 14.17
C LEU A 828 -21.58 -19.66 13.70
N VAL A 829 -22.01 -18.42 13.93
CA VAL A 829 -23.36 -17.94 13.53
C VAL A 829 -23.30 -16.95 12.35
N GLY A 830 -22.19 -16.22 12.20
CA GLY A 830 -22.07 -15.24 11.13
C GLY A 830 -20.66 -14.69 10.92
N VAL A 831 -20.51 -13.85 9.90
CA VAL A 831 -19.30 -13.05 9.63
C VAL A 831 -19.67 -11.58 9.49
N VAL A 832 -18.90 -10.70 10.13
CA VAL A 832 -18.89 -9.27 9.85
C VAL A 832 -17.65 -8.93 9.02
N ALA A 833 -17.83 -8.23 7.91
CA ALA A 833 -16.73 -7.67 7.11
C ALA A 833 -16.72 -6.15 7.22
N LEU A 834 -15.54 -5.52 7.04
CA LEU A 834 -15.37 -4.06 7.03
C LEU A 834 -16.38 -3.34 6.11
N LYS A 835 -16.76 -3.99 4.99
CA LYS A 835 -17.79 -3.50 4.06
C LYS A 835 -19.18 -3.36 4.71
N GLU A 836 -19.66 -4.38 5.42
CA GLU A 836 -20.99 -4.33 6.03
C GLU A 836 -21.00 -3.45 7.28
N LEU A 837 -19.89 -3.43 8.03
CA LEU A 837 -19.65 -2.50 9.14
C LEU A 837 -19.73 -1.03 8.67
N ARG A 838 -19.05 -0.69 7.56
CA ARG A 838 -19.17 0.63 6.91
C ARG A 838 -20.61 0.91 6.47
N LYS A 839 -21.27 -0.04 5.82
CA LYS A 839 -22.65 0.11 5.34
C LYS A 839 -23.63 0.38 6.48
N ALA A 840 -23.47 -0.29 7.63
CA ALA A 840 -24.28 -0.03 8.82
C ALA A 840 -24.13 1.43 9.29
N ILE A 841 -22.89 1.93 9.39
CA ILE A 841 -22.62 3.32 9.79
C ILE A 841 -23.16 4.33 8.76
N GLU A 842 -23.03 4.06 7.46
CA GLU A 842 -23.61 4.90 6.40
C GLU A 842 -25.14 4.93 6.45
N ASN A 843 -25.79 3.80 6.76
CA ASN A 843 -27.25 3.71 6.92
C ASN A 843 -27.74 4.48 8.17
N ILE A 844 -27.05 4.36 9.32
CA ILE A 844 -27.37 5.13 10.55
C ILE A 844 -27.19 6.62 10.29
N SER A 845 -26.04 7.02 9.72
CA SER A 845 -25.73 8.41 9.36
C SER A 845 -26.66 9.01 8.28
N SER A 846 -27.60 8.24 7.73
CA SER A 846 -28.62 8.69 6.78
C SER A 846 -30.05 8.42 7.23
N GLY A 847 -30.29 8.01 8.48
CA GLY A 847 -31.63 7.74 9.03
C GLY A 847 -32.34 6.56 8.39
N LEU A 848 -31.60 5.65 7.73
CA LEU A 848 -32.10 4.54 6.93
C LEU A 848 -31.86 3.16 7.58
N PHE A 849 -31.53 3.12 8.87
CA PHE A 849 -31.27 1.88 9.59
C PHE A 849 -32.54 1.33 10.25
N ILE A 850 -33.20 0.38 9.60
CA ILE A 850 -34.31 -0.39 10.18
C ILE A 850 -33.74 -1.53 11.03
N THR A 851 -34.00 -1.51 12.33
CA THR A 851 -33.65 -2.61 13.26
C THR A 851 -34.64 -3.76 13.11
N ASN A 852 -34.15 -4.99 12.91
CA ASN A 852 -35.00 -6.20 12.80
C ASN A 852 -35.35 -6.77 14.18
N THR A 853 -36.16 -6.04 14.95
CA THR A 853 -36.48 -6.37 16.36
C THR A 853 -37.34 -7.62 16.57
N ASN A 854 -37.80 -8.30 15.53
CA ASN A 854 -38.79 -9.38 15.59
C ASN A 854 -38.22 -10.77 15.97
N HIS A 855 -37.19 -10.84 16.83
CA HIS A 855 -36.53 -12.10 17.20
C HIS A 855 -36.16 -12.26 18.69
N PHE A 856 -37.00 -11.78 19.60
CA PHE A 856 -37.12 -12.36 20.95
C PHE A 856 -38.60 -12.42 21.35
N GLY A 857 -39.23 -13.57 21.08
CA GLY A 857 -40.69 -13.75 21.18
C GLY A 857 -41.13 -15.20 21.41
N HIS A 858 -40.28 -16.03 22.02
CA HIS A 858 -40.68 -17.32 22.60
C HIS A 858 -40.11 -17.42 24.02
N GLY A 859 -41.01 -17.58 24.97
CA GLY A 859 -40.75 -17.70 26.39
C GLY A 859 -42.09 -17.92 27.07
N GLU A 860 -42.42 -19.17 27.34
CA GLU A 860 -43.68 -19.55 27.98
C GLU A 860 -43.75 -18.91 29.37
N LYS A 861 -44.79 -18.09 29.60
CA LYS A 861 -45.18 -17.69 30.93
C LYS A 861 -46.35 -18.56 31.37
N SER A 862 -46.09 -19.43 32.33
CA SER A 862 -47.13 -20.02 33.15
C SER A 862 -47.62 -18.98 34.15
N GLU A 863 -48.92 -18.65 34.10
CA GLU A 863 -49.62 -17.88 35.14
C GLU A 863 -50.65 -18.81 35.83
N PRO A 864 -50.85 -18.68 37.15
CA PRO A 864 -51.75 -19.55 37.92
C PRO A 864 -53.24 -19.15 37.75
N PRO A 865 -54.20 -20.05 38.04
CA PRO A 865 -55.60 -19.86 37.67
C PRO A 865 -56.47 -19.10 38.69
N SER A 866 -57.10 -18.01 38.23
CA SER A 866 -58.27 -17.32 38.80
C SER A 866 -58.73 -16.24 37.79
N GLU A 867 -60.01 -15.95 37.54
CA GLU A 867 -61.29 -16.51 37.99
C GLU A 867 -62.39 -16.16 36.95
N THR A 868 -63.48 -16.94 36.91
CA THR A 868 -64.83 -16.71 36.32
C THR A 868 -65.16 -15.58 35.30
N GLN A 869 -66.01 -15.96 34.31
CA GLN A 869 -66.96 -15.11 33.52
C GLN A 869 -66.36 -14.20 32.43
N SER A 870 -67.01 -13.94 31.28
CA SER A 870 -68.21 -14.55 30.65
C SER A 870 -68.34 -14.16 29.15
N GLU A 871 -68.92 -15.05 28.35
CA GLU A 871 -69.75 -14.81 27.13
C GLU A 871 -69.22 -14.05 25.89
N CYS A 872 -69.39 -14.70 24.72
CA CYS A 872 -69.82 -14.18 23.39
C CYS A 872 -69.02 -13.06 22.67
N GLU A 873 -69.03 -12.91 21.34
CA GLU A 873 -69.49 -13.70 20.16
C GLU A 873 -68.57 -13.23 18.99
N ASP A 874 -67.86 -14.09 18.25
CA ASP A 874 -68.29 -14.97 17.14
C ASP A 874 -68.29 -14.30 15.74
N ASN A 875 -67.97 -15.07 14.69
CA ASN A 875 -67.92 -14.73 13.26
C ASN A 875 -66.85 -13.70 12.77
N MET A 876 -66.50 -13.67 11.47
CA MET A 876 -66.04 -14.71 10.54
C MET A 876 -65.48 -14.06 9.24
N ASP A 877 -64.72 -14.83 8.47
CA ASP A 877 -64.26 -14.61 7.09
C ASP A 877 -64.77 -13.40 6.25
N THR A 878 -63.85 -12.69 5.62
CA THR A 878 -63.45 -12.98 4.22
C THR A 878 -62.30 -12.08 3.77
N GLY A 879 -61.49 -12.54 2.80
CA GLY A 879 -60.38 -11.75 2.25
C GLY A 879 -60.39 -11.64 0.73
N LYS A 880 -59.76 -10.59 0.19
CA LYS A 880 -59.11 -10.59 -1.14
C LYS A 880 -58.32 -9.30 -1.47
N VAL A 881 -57.18 -9.49 -2.13
CA VAL A 881 -56.58 -8.65 -3.20
C VAL A 881 -56.28 -7.16 -2.89
N SER A 882 -54.98 -6.91 -2.69
CA SER A 882 -54.12 -5.90 -3.36
C SER A 882 -54.78 -4.67 -4.02
N ILE A 883 -54.35 -3.46 -3.62
CA ILE A 883 -54.17 -2.34 -4.56
C ILE A 883 -52.97 -1.46 -4.17
N LYS A 884 -52.29 -0.96 -5.18
CA LYS A 884 -51.08 -0.12 -5.14
C LYS A 884 -51.48 1.36 -5.16
N ARG A 885 -51.15 2.15 -4.13
CA ARG A 885 -51.29 3.63 -4.17
C ARG A 885 -50.06 4.38 -3.64
N ARG A 886 -50.08 5.68 -3.91
CA ARG A 886 -48.95 6.62 -3.88
C ARG A 886 -49.51 7.98 -3.48
N SER A 887 -49.04 8.52 -2.35
CA SER A 887 -49.30 9.89 -1.89
C SER A 887 -47.91 10.52 -1.68
N GLN A 888 -47.53 11.67 -2.25
CA GLN A 888 -48.13 13.02 -2.17
C GLN A 888 -48.21 13.54 -0.74
N GLU A 889 -47.46 14.61 -0.53
CA GLU A 889 -47.39 15.44 0.66
C GLU A 889 -48.51 16.49 0.60
N GLU A 890 -49.13 16.79 1.74
CA GLU A 890 -49.92 18.01 1.92
C GLU A 890 -49.37 18.80 3.11
N HIS A 891 -49.36 20.12 2.98
CA HIS A 891 -49.06 21.02 4.08
C HIS A 891 -50.23 21.07 5.07
N HIS A 892 -49.92 21.14 6.36
CA HIS A 892 -50.69 21.93 7.31
C HIS A 892 -49.73 22.79 8.12
N GLY A 893 -50.18 23.99 8.48
CA GLY A 893 -49.43 24.93 9.30
C GLY A 893 -50.32 25.55 10.37
N SER A 894 -49.68 26.08 11.41
CA SER A 894 -50.20 27.05 12.37
C SER A 894 -51.50 26.70 13.11
N ASN A 895 -51.39 26.50 14.42
CA ASN A 895 -52.13 27.33 15.38
C ASN A 895 -51.47 27.30 16.77
N VAL A 896 -51.47 28.47 17.42
CA VAL A 896 -50.85 28.80 18.72
C VAL A 896 -49.31 28.75 18.72
#